data_AF-A0A9N8Z3B1-F1
#
_entry.id   AF-A0A9N8Z3B1-F1
#
_cell.length_a   1.000
_cell.length_b   1.000
_cell.length_c   1.000
_cell.angle_alpha   90.00
_cell.angle_beta   90.00
_cell.angle_gamma   90.00
#
_symmetry.space_group_name_H-M   'P 1'
#
loop_
_entity.id
_entity.type
_entity.pdbx_description
1 polymer ?
#
loop_
_entity_poly.entity_id
_entity_poly.type
_entity_poly.pdbx_seq_one_letter_code
_entity_poly.pdbx_strand_id
1 'polypeptide(L)'
;MSKEQPINIAGTQIPVTAVHGDIDIPAVLRFPPFVDWVNALSKETHDDLEKELEVKKVEIQNVDYFGPKLGFIKFKIDARLKENGKNIPGIVFMRGGSVAVLLILRSKENDGSIVSEHVVLTVQPRIAVPSFGFPELPAGMLDGSGNFAGKASEEIKEETGLEIKDHELIDMTGLSFGEKYRGAYPSPGGCDEFMRLCLCIKEMRREQVQELEGRLCGLREHGESITVKLVKLNDLWKIPDMKALSALTLYNELRREVSVFFMNTSHSVTNGNHSSEKNGVHYFNGSGVASNGNDNDIKINSNGRNGSNNDSHVYHMPDSYVNGASPVTPSNGVFDHSKQDPETVIEISPNGRYAKLNTVLGKGAYKVVWKAIDRDEGYEVAWNCFQTTRAEYIELNQEIEILRQVRHPNIINFHYCWYKDAEFIFVTELMTSGTLREYIRKLSLPNPKIVKRWSRQILKGLIYLHSHDPPIIHRDIKCDNIFINGAHGEVKIGDMGTAKMKLGKKYTVIGTPEFMAPEMYEERGYNEKVDIYAFGMCLLEMVTGEYPYSECKNAAQIYKKVIQGTRPESLAKVQDEEILDLINNCLSPENERYTAEQIVVHPFLTVEPEVVLIAADERRTHLKLQVVFKGMDNLSVKFDFKVEKDTAEEVVKEMIDESVLPQKYQQFITHEINRILRDLNKASKDDDSNDEIRHWNSLPGTPPFPGGISPHLPPHNSPGSFALPLTLDRDNSPNSTSSGPVTSDSLRRTQEWQAEELEDILPLKDYPNETPIEDFVHETAVATNRDPEKAKEWTTKLKHQDIMTIGDLRDLLEEDWAGIGLTVFASRALKNALYGKSLRSPGLYPRSMGSSSANISGGEEGL
;
A
#
# COMPACT_ATOMS: atom_id res chain seq x y z
N MET A 1 38.88 12.47 23.37
CA MET A 1 38.18 12.80 24.65
C MET A 1 37.09 11.75 24.88
N SER A 2 36.33 11.78 25.99
CA SER A 2 35.40 10.69 26.31
C SER A 2 34.29 10.54 25.25
N LYS A 3 34.10 9.32 24.73
CA LYS A 3 33.00 8.96 23.79
C LYS A 3 31.62 8.85 24.47
N GLU A 4 31.53 9.32 25.70
CA GLU A 4 30.41 9.12 26.62
C GLU A 4 30.22 10.39 27.43
N GLN A 5 28.99 10.87 27.49
CA GLN A 5 28.55 11.99 28.32
C GLN A 5 27.19 11.63 28.92
N PRO A 6 27.01 11.65 30.25
CA PRO A 6 25.75 11.27 30.86
C PRO A 6 24.71 12.40 30.78
N ILE A 7 23.45 12.01 30.66
CA ILE A 7 22.27 12.86 30.90
C ILE A 7 21.57 12.43 32.19
N ASN A 8 20.82 13.34 32.80
CA ASN A 8 19.96 13.04 33.94
C ASN A 8 18.54 12.73 33.47
N ILE A 9 18.04 11.52 33.72
CA ILE A 9 16.62 11.17 33.54
C ILE A 9 16.06 10.75 34.90
N ALA A 10 15.11 11.52 35.43
CA ALA A 10 14.49 11.31 36.76
C ALA A 10 15.49 10.96 37.88
N GLY A 11 16.57 11.73 38.01
CA GLY A 11 17.63 11.54 39.00
C GLY A 11 18.68 10.47 38.64
N THR A 12 18.45 9.67 37.61
CA THR A 12 19.36 8.61 37.16
C THR A 12 20.31 9.14 36.09
N GLN A 13 21.62 8.87 36.25
CA GLN A 13 22.62 9.18 35.23
C GLN A 13 22.61 8.12 34.12
N ILE A 14 22.15 8.50 32.92
CA ILE A 14 22.07 7.63 31.75
C ILE A 14 23.21 8.00 30.76
N PRO A 15 24.06 7.05 30.36
CA PRO A 15 25.14 7.33 29.41
C PRO A 15 24.60 7.60 28.00
N VAL A 16 25.01 8.72 27.40
CA VAL A 16 24.86 9.00 25.96
C VAL A 16 26.19 8.71 25.28
N THR A 17 26.17 7.81 24.29
CA THR A 17 27.34 7.45 23.46
C THR A 17 27.03 7.62 21.98
N ALA A 18 28.03 7.76 21.14
CA ALA A 18 27.89 7.70 19.68
C ALA A 18 28.40 6.37 19.09
N VAL A 19 27.77 5.91 18.01
CA VAL A 19 28.25 4.73 17.23
C VAL A 19 29.58 5.06 16.54
N HIS A 20 29.69 6.26 15.98
CA HIS A 20 30.88 6.76 15.26
C HIS A 20 31.60 7.86 16.06
N GLY A 21 32.89 8.08 15.79
CA GLY A 21 33.78 8.91 16.62
C GLY A 21 33.82 10.40 16.27
N ASP A 22 33.11 10.78 15.22
CA ASP A 22 32.95 12.08 14.57
C ASP A 22 31.68 12.83 15.02
N ILE A 23 30.70 12.12 15.58
CA ILE A 23 29.45 12.68 16.12
C ILE A 23 29.74 13.58 17.33
N ASP A 24 29.47 14.89 17.20
CA ASP A 24 29.52 15.87 18.31
C ASP A 24 28.38 15.64 19.31
N ILE A 25 28.61 14.73 20.28
CA ILE A 25 27.71 14.50 21.42
C ILE A 25 27.42 15.81 22.17
N PRO A 26 28.41 16.69 22.50
CA PRO A 26 28.12 18.01 23.04
C PRO A 26 27.12 18.85 22.22
N ALA A 27 27.10 18.79 20.89
CA ALA A 27 26.07 19.45 20.06
C ALA A 27 24.69 18.79 20.22
N VAL A 28 24.62 17.46 20.24
CA VAL A 28 23.39 16.70 20.54
C VAL A 28 22.82 17.09 21.91
N LEU A 29 23.65 17.18 22.95
CA LEU A 29 23.22 17.58 24.30
C LEU A 29 22.79 19.05 24.41
N ARG A 30 23.06 19.88 23.39
CA ARG A 30 22.57 21.26 23.26
C ARG A 30 21.38 21.40 22.28
N PHE A 31 20.97 20.32 21.61
CA PHE A 31 19.87 20.36 20.64
C PHE A 31 18.54 20.52 21.36
N PRO A 32 17.75 21.59 21.13
CA PRO A 32 16.55 21.84 21.92
C PRO A 32 15.53 20.70 21.92
N PRO A 33 15.22 20.02 20.78
CA PRO A 33 14.35 18.83 20.79
C PRO A 33 14.87 17.67 21.66
N PHE A 34 16.19 17.46 21.72
CA PHE A 34 16.79 16.41 22.56
C PHE A 34 16.67 16.76 24.04
N VAL A 35 16.97 18.01 24.40
CA VAL A 35 16.79 18.52 25.77
C VAL A 35 15.31 18.44 26.20
N ASP A 36 14.40 18.83 25.32
CA ASP A 36 12.95 18.77 25.56
C ASP A 36 12.40 17.35 25.71
N TRP A 37 12.97 16.39 24.98
CA TRP A 37 12.65 14.98 25.09
C TRP A 37 13.17 14.37 26.41
N VAL A 38 14.42 14.68 26.81
CA VAL A 38 14.96 14.30 28.14
C VAL A 38 14.13 14.89 29.27
N ASN A 39 13.71 16.15 29.15
CA ASN A 39 12.85 16.82 30.12
C ASN A 39 11.45 16.20 30.19
N ALA A 40 10.85 15.84 29.05
CA ALA A 40 9.55 15.16 29.02
C ALA A 40 9.62 13.77 29.66
N LEU A 41 10.57 12.94 29.23
CA LEU A 41 10.80 11.59 29.77
C LEU A 41 11.09 11.61 31.28
N SER A 42 11.76 12.66 31.77
CA SER A 42 11.99 12.85 33.21
C SER A 42 10.73 13.18 34.02
N LYS A 43 9.75 13.89 33.44
CA LYS A 43 8.46 14.16 34.09
C LYS A 43 7.57 12.93 34.10
N GLU A 44 7.42 12.27 32.95
CA GLU A 44 6.66 11.02 32.82
C GLU A 44 7.19 9.92 33.74
N THR A 45 8.49 9.93 34.09
CA THR A 45 9.08 8.97 35.03
C THR A 45 8.91 9.38 36.51
N HIS A 46 8.47 10.62 36.80
CA HIS A 46 8.31 11.17 38.16
C HIS A 46 6.85 11.30 38.61
N ASP A 47 5.95 11.80 37.75
CA ASP A 47 4.60 12.21 38.14
C ASP A 47 3.61 11.03 38.20
N ASP A 48 3.80 10.02 37.34
CA ASP A 48 3.07 8.74 37.33
C ASP A 48 4.05 7.60 37.00
N LEU A 49 3.70 6.35 37.29
CA LEU A 49 4.38 5.15 36.75
C LEU A 49 5.90 5.00 37.01
N GLU A 50 6.44 5.49 38.14
CA GLU A 50 7.82 5.18 38.64
C GLU A 50 8.17 3.67 38.59
N LYS A 51 7.16 2.80 38.56
CA LYS A 51 7.25 1.34 38.57
C LYS A 51 7.33 0.67 37.19
N GLU A 52 7.20 1.39 36.06
CA GLU A 52 7.11 0.73 34.75
C GLU A 52 8.33 0.91 33.82
N LEU A 53 8.99 2.07 33.75
CA LEU A 53 10.09 2.26 32.77
C LEU A 53 11.50 2.25 33.41
N GLU A 54 12.41 1.44 32.85
CA GLU A 54 13.86 1.47 33.13
C GLU A 54 14.63 1.84 31.85
N VAL A 55 15.38 2.94 31.89
CA VAL A 55 16.30 3.36 30.83
C VAL A 55 17.73 3.02 31.23
N LYS A 56 18.56 2.52 30.30
CA LYS A 56 19.95 2.11 30.57
C LYS A 56 21.01 2.82 29.75
N LYS A 57 20.69 3.24 28.51
CA LYS A 57 21.64 3.85 27.57
C LYS A 57 20.91 4.65 26.49
N VAL A 58 21.51 5.74 26.03
CA VAL A 58 21.19 6.37 24.74
C VAL A 58 22.39 6.25 23.80
N GLU A 59 22.13 5.87 22.54
CA GLU A 59 23.13 5.60 21.52
C GLU A 59 22.80 6.40 20.25
N ILE A 60 23.55 7.47 20.01
CA ILE A 60 23.42 8.31 18.83
C ILE A 60 23.99 7.57 17.62
N GLN A 61 23.14 7.32 16.62
CA GLN A 61 23.45 6.57 15.42
C GLN A 61 23.85 7.46 14.25
N ASN A 62 23.18 8.61 14.07
CA ASN A 62 23.56 9.64 13.11
C ASN A 62 23.13 11.04 13.56
N VAL A 63 23.76 12.07 12.99
CA VAL A 63 23.40 13.48 13.13
C VAL A 63 23.51 14.18 11.77
N ASP A 64 22.48 14.93 11.38
CA ASP A 64 22.39 15.57 10.06
C ASP A 64 22.25 17.09 10.23
N TYR A 65 23.07 17.87 9.52
CA TYR A 65 23.22 19.32 9.71
C TYR A 65 22.75 20.12 8.49
N PHE A 66 22.00 21.20 8.75
CA PHE A 66 21.69 22.25 7.78
C PHE A 66 22.72 23.40 7.95
N GLY A 67 23.83 23.30 7.22
CA GLY A 67 24.97 24.20 7.41
C GLY A 67 25.53 24.08 8.85
N PRO A 68 25.61 25.16 9.64
CA PRO A 68 26.07 25.09 11.03
C PRO A 68 24.99 24.62 12.03
N LYS A 69 23.72 24.48 11.61
CA LYS A 69 22.59 24.13 12.48
C LYS A 69 22.33 22.63 12.43
N LEU A 70 22.40 21.95 13.58
CA LEU A 70 21.94 20.56 13.70
C LEU A 70 20.44 20.48 13.36
N GLY A 71 20.06 19.55 12.49
CA GLY A 71 18.71 19.44 11.90
C GLY A 71 17.97 18.17 12.29
N PHE A 72 18.64 17.02 12.19
CA PHE A 72 18.08 15.73 12.61
C PHE A 72 19.06 14.95 13.49
N ILE A 73 18.52 14.08 14.33
CA ILE A 73 19.28 13.09 15.12
C ILE A 73 18.59 11.74 15.00
N LYS A 74 19.33 10.70 14.62
CA LYS A 74 18.87 9.31 14.74
C LYS A 74 19.53 8.69 15.96
N PHE A 75 18.76 8.18 16.91
CA PHE A 75 19.30 7.51 18.09
C PHE A 75 18.49 6.29 18.53
N LYS A 76 19.13 5.47 19.36
CA LYS A 76 18.53 4.30 19.99
C LYS A 76 18.59 4.42 21.52
N ILE A 77 17.49 4.14 22.20
CA ILE A 77 17.41 4.01 23.65
C ILE A 77 17.31 2.53 24.04
N ASP A 78 18.08 2.08 25.04
CA ASP A 78 17.82 0.83 25.75
C ASP A 78 16.84 1.14 26.88
N ALA A 79 15.55 0.87 26.62
CA ALA A 79 14.44 1.10 27.53
C ALA A 79 13.63 -0.20 27.71
N ARG A 80 13.24 -0.52 28.95
CA ARG A 80 12.63 -1.79 29.32
C ARG A 80 11.51 -1.62 30.34
N LEU A 81 10.53 -2.52 30.31
CA LEU A 81 9.49 -2.59 31.33
C LEU A 81 10.06 -3.19 32.62
N LYS A 82 10.03 -2.44 33.73
CA LYS A 82 10.46 -2.85 35.07
C LYS A 82 9.68 -4.06 35.62
N GLU A 83 8.41 -4.21 35.24
CA GLU A 83 7.54 -5.30 35.69
C GLU A 83 8.04 -6.69 35.23
N ASN A 84 8.44 -6.79 33.95
CA ASN A 84 8.62 -8.07 33.25
C ASN A 84 9.92 -8.15 32.42
N GLY A 85 10.76 -7.11 32.46
CA GLY A 85 12.05 -7.03 31.77
C GLY A 85 11.98 -6.84 30.25
N LYS A 86 10.77 -6.73 29.66
CA LYS A 86 10.58 -6.66 28.20
C LYS A 86 11.15 -5.36 27.63
N ASN A 87 12.03 -5.50 26.63
CA ASN A 87 12.56 -4.36 25.87
C ASN A 87 11.45 -3.65 25.10
N ILE A 88 11.46 -2.32 25.10
CA ILE A 88 10.59 -1.46 24.30
C ILE A 88 11.31 -1.11 22.99
N PRO A 89 10.63 -1.02 21.83
CA PRO A 89 11.21 -0.51 20.60
C PRO A 89 11.68 0.94 20.76
N GLY A 90 12.98 1.12 20.96
CA GLY A 90 13.59 2.40 21.30
C GLY A 90 14.34 3.07 20.15
N ILE A 91 13.82 3.05 18.91
CA ILE A 91 14.45 3.78 17.79
C ILE A 91 13.74 5.12 17.63
N VAL A 92 14.49 6.22 17.65
CA VAL A 92 13.97 7.58 17.52
C VAL A 92 14.65 8.29 16.36
N PHE A 93 13.84 8.78 15.41
CA PHE A 93 14.23 9.80 14.44
C PHE A 93 13.72 11.15 14.92
N MET A 94 14.63 11.99 15.37
CA MET A 94 14.34 13.26 16.04
C MET A 94 14.60 14.45 15.12
N ARG A 95 13.63 15.36 15.08
CA ARG A 95 13.61 16.61 14.31
C ARG A 95 13.14 17.80 15.17
N GLY A 96 12.30 17.54 16.18
CA GLY A 96 11.55 18.57 16.89
C GLY A 96 10.22 18.92 16.22
N GLY A 97 9.44 19.77 16.88
CA GLY A 97 8.11 20.15 16.45
C GLY A 97 8.08 21.16 15.30
N SER A 98 6.99 21.14 14.55
CA SER A 98 6.67 22.04 13.45
C SER A 98 5.31 22.73 13.66
N VAL A 99 5.04 23.77 12.87
CA VAL A 99 3.75 24.45 12.80
C VAL A 99 3.26 24.46 11.36
N ALA A 100 1.98 24.23 11.12
CA ALA A 100 1.38 24.25 9.80
C ALA A 100 0.05 25.01 9.83
N VAL A 101 -0.25 25.77 8.77
CA VAL A 101 -1.30 26.78 8.82
C VAL A 101 -2.36 26.58 7.74
N LEU A 102 -3.58 26.28 8.17
CA LEU A 102 -4.77 26.33 7.33
C LEU A 102 -5.16 27.80 7.09
N LEU A 103 -4.60 28.38 6.03
CA LEU A 103 -4.89 29.75 5.60
C LEU A 103 -6.07 29.78 4.62
N ILE A 104 -7.23 30.20 5.11
CA ILE A 104 -8.47 30.33 4.34
C ILE A 104 -8.62 31.77 3.83
N LEU A 105 -8.60 31.96 2.51
CA LEU A 105 -8.91 33.22 1.85
C LEU A 105 -10.40 33.28 1.53
N ARG A 106 -11.09 34.22 2.17
CA ARG A 106 -12.52 34.49 1.97
C ARG A 106 -12.69 35.68 1.02
N SER A 107 -13.13 35.41 -0.20
CA SER A 107 -13.45 36.45 -1.18
C SER A 107 -14.84 37.04 -0.93
N LYS A 108 -14.96 38.36 -1.04
CA LYS A 108 -16.24 39.11 -0.94
C LYS A 108 -16.50 39.95 -2.20
N GLU A 109 -17.77 40.08 -2.58
CA GLU A 109 -18.23 41.13 -3.52
C GLU A 109 -18.33 42.48 -2.79
N ASN A 110 -18.55 43.56 -3.56
CA ASN A 110 -18.64 44.94 -3.06
C ASN A 110 -19.82 45.21 -2.10
N ASP A 111 -20.80 44.30 -2.00
CA ASP A 111 -21.91 44.34 -1.05
C ASP A 111 -21.59 43.65 0.30
N GLY A 112 -20.44 42.99 0.41
CA GLY A 112 -20.02 42.19 1.57
C GLY A 112 -20.38 40.70 1.50
N SER A 113 -21.10 40.26 0.46
CA SER A 113 -21.49 38.86 0.26
C SER A 113 -20.27 37.97 0.02
N ILE A 114 -20.20 36.81 0.66
CA ILE A 114 -19.10 35.84 0.48
C ILE A 114 -19.29 35.09 -0.84
N VAL A 115 -18.26 35.11 -1.69
CA VAL A 115 -18.33 34.57 -3.07
C VAL A 115 -17.72 33.18 -3.16
N SER A 116 -16.56 33.00 -2.53
CA SER A 116 -15.84 31.73 -2.47
C SER A 116 -14.81 31.73 -1.34
N GLU A 117 -14.57 30.53 -0.78
CA GLU A 117 -13.52 30.27 0.21
C GLU A 117 -12.49 29.31 -0.40
N HIS A 118 -11.24 29.78 -0.48
CA HIS A 118 -10.09 29.03 -0.97
C HIS A 118 -9.07 28.85 0.15
N VAL A 119 -8.28 27.79 0.07
CA VAL A 119 -7.16 27.49 0.97
C VAL A 119 -5.87 27.71 0.20
N VAL A 120 -4.92 28.39 0.85
CA VAL A 120 -3.57 28.58 0.31
C VAL A 120 -2.73 27.33 0.59
N LEU A 121 -2.21 26.75 -0.48
CA LEU A 121 -1.23 25.66 -0.45
C LEU A 121 0.10 26.15 -1.03
N THR A 122 1.17 25.51 -0.61
CA THR A 122 2.48 25.62 -1.22
C THR A 122 2.72 24.39 -2.10
N VAL A 123 3.47 24.57 -3.20
CA VAL A 123 3.84 23.50 -4.12
C VAL A 123 5.35 23.50 -4.24
N GLN A 124 5.97 22.39 -3.84
CA GLN A 124 7.42 22.27 -3.68
C GLN A 124 7.95 20.91 -4.15
N PRO A 125 9.24 20.81 -4.51
CA PRO A 125 9.92 19.52 -4.64
C PRO A 125 10.04 18.81 -3.28
N ARG A 126 9.71 17.52 -3.26
CA ARG A 126 9.85 16.63 -2.09
C ARG A 126 10.48 15.31 -2.51
N ILE A 127 11.74 15.10 -2.12
CA ILE A 127 12.52 13.91 -2.51
C ILE A 127 11.99 12.64 -1.84
N ALA A 128 11.50 12.73 -0.59
CA ALA A 128 10.98 11.59 0.18
C ALA A 128 9.65 11.00 -0.37
N VAL A 129 8.89 11.79 -1.12
CA VAL A 129 7.68 11.37 -1.84
C VAL A 129 7.86 11.84 -3.28
N PRO A 130 8.67 11.12 -4.10
CA PRO A 130 9.46 11.67 -5.21
C PRO A 130 8.61 12.43 -6.23
N SER A 131 8.52 13.74 -6.01
CA SER A 131 7.63 14.65 -6.71
C SER A 131 8.24 16.05 -6.75
N PHE A 132 8.27 16.65 -7.93
CA PHE A 132 8.79 18.01 -8.15
C PHE A 132 7.74 19.11 -7.91
N GLY A 133 6.51 18.73 -7.55
CA GLY A 133 5.39 19.65 -7.34
C GLY A 133 4.35 19.06 -6.39
N PHE A 134 4.77 18.71 -5.17
CA PHE A 134 3.87 18.20 -4.14
C PHE A 134 3.08 19.35 -3.50
N PRO A 135 1.72 19.33 -3.50
CA PRO A 135 0.89 20.37 -2.90
C PRO A 135 0.62 20.08 -1.41
N GLU A 136 0.88 21.06 -0.54
CA GLU A 136 0.72 20.92 0.92
C GLU A 136 0.35 22.24 1.62
N LEU A 137 -0.08 22.19 2.89
CA LEU A 137 -0.20 23.41 3.70
C LEU A 137 1.17 24.06 3.94
N PRO A 138 1.23 25.41 3.98
CA PRO A 138 2.41 26.12 4.44
C PRO A 138 2.78 25.71 5.86
N ALA A 139 4.06 25.43 6.10
CA ALA A 139 4.55 24.81 7.33
C ALA A 139 6.03 25.09 7.62
N GLY A 140 6.34 25.25 8.90
CA GLY A 140 7.63 25.73 9.41
C GLY A 140 8.13 25.03 10.66
N MET A 141 9.39 25.26 11.04
CA MET A 141 10.03 24.59 12.17
C MET A 141 10.01 25.44 13.45
N LEU A 142 9.60 24.85 14.57
CA LEU A 142 9.64 25.52 15.87
C LEU A 142 11.08 25.59 16.38
N ASP A 143 11.54 26.79 16.75
CA ASP A 143 12.91 27.07 17.20
C ASP A 143 13.13 26.90 18.72
N GLY A 144 12.13 26.36 19.43
CA GLY A 144 12.15 26.22 20.90
C GLY A 144 11.80 27.50 21.67
N SER A 145 11.56 28.65 21.02
CA SER A 145 11.20 29.91 21.69
C SER A 145 9.81 29.90 22.36
N GLY A 146 8.97 28.93 22.04
CA GLY A 146 7.57 28.84 22.48
C GLY A 146 6.60 29.77 21.74
N ASN A 147 7.08 30.79 21.02
CA ASN A 147 6.22 31.70 20.25
C ASN A 147 5.84 31.10 18.87
N PHE A 148 5.01 30.05 18.90
CA PHE A 148 4.53 29.38 17.69
C PHE A 148 3.76 30.32 16.74
N ALA A 149 3.09 31.35 17.28
CA ALA A 149 2.31 32.31 16.48
C ALA A 149 3.24 33.18 15.63
N GLY A 150 4.30 33.75 16.22
CA GLY A 150 5.32 34.49 15.48
C GLY A 150 5.98 33.64 14.39
N LYS A 151 6.31 32.36 14.68
CA LYS A 151 6.84 31.45 13.66
C LYS A 151 5.86 31.18 12.52
N ALA A 152 4.59 30.90 12.82
CA ALA A 152 3.57 30.76 11.80
C ALA A 152 3.40 32.05 10.96
N SER A 153 3.45 33.23 11.56
CA SER A 153 3.42 34.53 10.85
C SER A 153 4.61 34.71 9.90
N GLU A 154 5.82 34.30 10.30
CA GLU A 154 7.04 34.35 9.48
C GLU A 154 6.96 33.39 8.29
N GLU A 155 6.65 32.12 8.53
CA GLU A 155 6.70 31.04 7.53
C GLU A 155 5.60 31.25 6.46
N ILE A 156 4.39 31.69 6.82
CA ILE A 156 3.36 32.10 5.85
C ILE A 156 3.86 33.24 4.96
N LYS A 157 4.56 34.23 5.54
CA LYS A 157 5.06 35.39 4.79
C LYS A 157 6.15 34.98 3.81
N GLU A 158 6.99 34.01 4.15
CA GLU A 158 8.05 33.47 3.31
C GLU A 158 7.52 32.59 2.18
N GLU A 159 6.66 31.62 2.50
CA GLU A 159 6.14 30.65 1.52
C GLU A 159 5.00 31.18 0.64
N THR A 160 4.20 32.14 1.13
CA THR A 160 3.00 32.64 0.41
C THR A 160 3.08 34.13 0.05
N GLY A 161 4.01 34.89 0.64
CA GLY A 161 4.12 36.33 0.44
C GLY A 161 2.94 37.13 1.00
N LEU A 162 2.22 36.60 2.01
CA LEU A 162 1.12 37.24 2.72
C LEU A 162 1.52 37.60 4.15
N GLU A 163 1.31 38.87 4.55
CA GLU A 163 1.55 39.29 5.92
C GLU A 163 0.36 38.96 6.82
N ILE A 164 0.63 38.25 7.92
CA ILE A 164 -0.34 37.85 8.94
C ILE A 164 0.24 38.24 10.31
N LYS A 165 -0.63 38.70 11.21
CA LYS A 165 -0.27 39.07 12.58
C LYS A 165 -0.59 37.92 13.53
N ASP A 166 0.17 37.80 14.62
CA ASP A 166 0.07 36.72 15.60
C ASP A 166 -1.35 36.54 16.21
N HIS A 167 -2.18 37.59 16.24
CA HIS A 167 -3.57 37.54 16.71
C HIS A 167 -4.61 37.19 15.63
N GLU A 168 -4.21 37.09 14.35
CA GLU A 168 -5.01 36.54 13.26
C GLU A 168 -4.89 35.00 13.19
N LEU A 169 -4.02 34.40 14.02
CA LEU A 169 -3.76 32.95 14.10
C LEU A 169 -4.46 32.32 15.32
N ILE A 170 -5.09 31.16 15.08
CA ILE A 170 -5.81 30.38 16.11
C ILE A 170 -5.17 28.99 16.20
N ASP A 171 -4.65 28.60 17.37
CA ASP A 171 -4.08 27.26 17.61
C ASP A 171 -5.21 26.22 17.77
N MET A 172 -5.59 25.55 16.68
CA MET A 172 -6.64 24.52 16.70
C MET A 172 -6.20 23.29 17.51
N THR A 173 -4.91 22.96 17.48
CA THR A 173 -4.33 21.88 18.30
C THR A 173 -4.42 22.18 19.79
N GLY A 174 -4.11 23.40 20.22
CA GLY A 174 -4.27 23.85 21.60
C GLY A 174 -5.73 23.87 22.06
N LEU A 175 -6.66 24.30 21.19
CA LEU A 175 -8.10 24.25 21.47
C LEU A 175 -8.63 22.81 21.64
N SER A 176 -8.12 21.85 20.86
CA SER A 176 -8.62 20.46 20.84
C SER A 176 -7.97 19.56 21.88
N PHE A 177 -6.69 19.80 22.23
CA PHE A 177 -5.90 18.91 23.10
C PHE A 177 -5.52 19.53 24.45
N GLY A 178 -5.71 20.84 24.62
CA GLY A 178 -5.25 21.59 25.79
C GLY A 178 -3.72 21.51 25.96
N GLU A 179 -3.25 21.69 27.19
CA GLU A 179 -1.82 21.62 27.52
C GLU A 179 -1.26 20.18 27.59
N LYS A 180 -2.11 19.15 27.43
CA LYS A 180 -1.73 17.74 27.60
C LYS A 180 -0.79 17.24 26.50
N TYR A 181 -0.94 17.73 25.28
CA TYR A 181 -0.12 17.32 24.13
C TYR A 181 0.43 18.55 23.40
N ARG A 182 1.68 18.47 22.91
CA ARG A 182 2.37 19.64 22.31
C ARG A 182 1.81 20.06 20.95
N GLY A 183 1.14 19.13 20.26
CA GLY A 183 0.56 19.22 18.92
C GLY A 183 0.05 17.84 18.48
N ALA A 184 -0.27 17.67 17.20
CA ALA A 184 -0.62 16.37 16.61
C ALA A 184 0.64 15.61 16.16
N TYR A 185 0.76 14.33 16.48
CA TYR A 185 1.93 13.50 16.14
C TYR A 185 1.65 12.65 14.88
N PRO A 186 2.41 12.77 13.78
CA PRO A 186 2.19 11.97 12.56
C PRO A 186 2.49 10.48 12.74
N SER A 187 3.51 10.14 13.54
CA SER A 187 3.91 8.74 13.81
C SER A 187 4.67 8.63 15.14
N PRO A 188 3.98 8.57 16.29
CA PRO A 188 4.60 8.55 17.61
C PRO A 188 5.38 7.26 17.93
N GLY A 189 5.31 6.22 17.09
CA GLY A 189 6.05 4.96 17.25
C GLY A 189 7.54 5.02 16.93
N GLY A 190 8.08 6.18 16.53
CA GLY A 190 9.51 6.34 16.21
C GLY A 190 9.97 7.73 15.78
N CYS A 191 9.10 8.76 15.79
CA CYS A 191 9.47 10.14 15.51
C CYS A 191 8.95 11.09 16.62
N ASP A 192 9.72 12.12 16.94
CA ASP A 192 9.35 13.13 17.95
C ASP A 192 8.54 14.32 17.38
N GLU A 193 8.47 14.45 16.05
CA GLU A 193 7.82 15.57 15.40
C GLU A 193 6.34 15.64 15.78
N PHE A 194 5.95 16.78 16.36
CA PHE A 194 4.57 17.18 16.59
C PHE A 194 4.28 18.42 15.75
N MET A 195 3.11 18.44 15.13
CA MET A 195 2.64 19.55 14.30
C MET A 195 1.61 20.34 15.09
N ARG A 196 1.85 21.64 15.30
CA ARG A 196 0.77 22.56 15.69
C ARG A 196 0.00 22.98 14.45
N LEU A 197 -1.32 22.83 14.50
CA LEU A 197 -2.20 23.15 13.37
C LEU A 197 -2.91 24.46 13.69
N CYS A 198 -2.49 25.52 13.01
CA CYS A 198 -3.07 26.85 13.17
C CYS A 198 -4.10 27.14 12.08
N LEU A 199 -5.11 27.93 12.39
CA LEU A 199 -6.09 28.48 11.46
C LEU A 199 -5.84 29.98 11.30
N CYS A 200 -5.88 30.47 10.06
CA CYS A 200 -6.09 31.88 9.77
C CYS A 200 -7.18 32.04 8.72
N ILE A 201 -8.05 33.03 8.89
CA ILE A 201 -9.10 33.38 7.91
C ILE A 201 -8.88 34.83 7.51
N LYS A 202 -8.49 35.08 6.25
CA LYS A 202 -8.22 36.42 5.73
C LYS A 202 -9.28 36.81 4.70
N GLU A 203 -9.88 37.98 4.88
CA GLU A 203 -10.86 38.52 3.95
C GLU A 203 -10.17 39.43 2.92
N MET A 204 -10.35 39.15 1.63
CA MET A 204 -9.65 39.81 0.52
C MET A 204 -10.58 40.03 -0.67
N ARG A 205 -10.26 40.98 -1.56
CA ARG A 205 -11.00 41.12 -2.81
C ARG A 205 -10.74 39.93 -3.72
N ARG A 206 -11.72 39.55 -4.52
CA ARG A 206 -11.62 38.45 -5.49
C ARG A 206 -10.41 38.57 -6.42
N GLU A 207 -10.13 39.77 -6.91
CA GLU A 207 -8.96 40.10 -7.75
C GLU A 207 -7.65 39.72 -7.03
N GLN A 208 -7.46 40.19 -5.80
CA GLN A 208 -6.28 39.95 -4.97
C GLN A 208 -6.10 38.48 -4.57
N VAL A 209 -7.19 37.70 -4.53
CA VAL A 209 -7.11 36.24 -4.36
C VAL A 209 -6.61 35.59 -5.64
N GLN A 210 -7.08 36.02 -6.82
CA GLN A 210 -6.64 35.48 -8.11
C GLN A 210 -5.18 35.83 -8.44
N GLU A 211 -4.67 36.97 -7.97
CA GLU A 211 -3.26 37.38 -8.09
C GLU A 211 -2.26 36.49 -7.32
N LEU A 212 -2.73 35.59 -6.45
CA LEU A 212 -1.87 34.68 -5.68
C LEU A 212 -1.65 33.32 -6.38
N GLU A 213 -2.50 32.91 -7.32
CA GLU A 213 -2.38 31.62 -8.00
C GLU A 213 -1.11 31.59 -8.88
N GLY A 214 -0.25 30.59 -8.68
CA GLY A 214 1.00 30.45 -9.41
C GLY A 214 2.10 31.44 -8.99
N ARG A 215 1.89 32.23 -7.92
CA ARG A 215 2.92 33.14 -7.40
C ARG A 215 4.13 32.37 -6.89
N LEU A 216 5.33 32.77 -7.31
CA LEU A 216 6.59 32.15 -6.88
C LEU A 216 7.16 32.87 -5.64
N CYS A 217 7.48 32.10 -4.61
CA CYS A 217 7.88 32.53 -3.26
C CYS A 217 9.10 31.70 -2.76
N GLY A 218 9.48 31.86 -1.48
CA GLY A 218 10.65 31.17 -0.87
C GLY A 218 12.01 31.80 -1.22
N LEU A 219 13.05 31.40 -0.49
CA LEU A 219 14.41 31.93 -0.65
C LEU A 219 15.16 31.22 -1.78
N ARG A 220 15.01 31.76 -3.00
CA ARG A 220 15.68 31.23 -4.21
C ARG A 220 17.21 31.15 -4.10
N GLU A 221 17.84 32.02 -3.32
CA GLU A 221 19.29 31.99 -3.06
C GLU A 221 19.71 30.79 -2.18
N HIS A 222 18.76 30.12 -1.55
CA HIS A 222 18.93 28.85 -0.83
C HIS A 222 18.38 27.64 -1.62
N GLY A 223 18.01 27.84 -2.89
CA GLY A 223 17.54 26.78 -3.80
C GLY A 223 16.05 26.47 -3.72
N GLU A 224 15.28 27.24 -2.95
CA GLU A 224 13.85 27.01 -2.78
C GLU A 224 13.05 27.51 -3.99
N SER A 225 12.13 26.66 -4.47
CA SER A 225 11.24 26.95 -5.59
C SER A 225 9.79 26.70 -5.17
N ILE A 226 9.27 27.57 -4.32
CA ILE A 226 7.93 27.47 -3.76
C ILE A 226 6.93 28.16 -4.71
N THR A 227 5.87 27.45 -5.09
CA THR A 227 4.76 28.03 -5.88
C THR A 227 3.46 28.01 -5.07
N VAL A 228 2.76 29.13 -5.00
CA VAL A 228 1.45 29.23 -4.33
C VAL A 228 0.36 28.61 -5.22
N LYS A 229 -0.52 27.83 -4.61
CA LYS A 229 -1.66 27.18 -5.27
C LYS A 229 -2.92 27.29 -4.41
N LEU A 230 -4.04 27.64 -5.01
CA LEU A 230 -5.32 27.82 -4.35
C LEU A 230 -6.24 26.62 -4.64
N VAL A 231 -6.81 26.05 -3.58
CA VAL A 231 -7.79 24.97 -3.67
C VAL A 231 -9.05 25.40 -2.94
N LYS A 232 -10.24 25.13 -3.48
CA LYS A 232 -11.49 25.45 -2.76
C LYS A 232 -11.53 24.70 -1.44
N LEU A 233 -12.05 25.31 -0.38
CA LEU A 233 -12.10 24.69 0.94
C LEU A 233 -12.80 23.31 0.92
N ASN A 234 -13.87 23.17 0.13
CA ASN A 234 -14.62 21.92 -0.05
C ASN A 234 -13.91 20.86 -0.92
N ASP A 235 -12.79 21.20 -1.56
CA ASP A 235 -11.96 20.31 -2.37
C ASP A 235 -10.63 19.96 -1.68
N LEU A 236 -10.29 20.59 -0.54
CA LEU A 236 -9.02 20.40 0.18
C LEU A 236 -8.78 18.94 0.59
N TRP A 237 -9.84 18.18 0.90
CA TRP A 237 -9.75 16.75 1.26
C TRP A 237 -9.20 15.86 0.14
N LYS A 238 -9.09 16.37 -1.09
CA LYS A 238 -8.52 15.67 -2.26
C LYS A 238 -7.00 15.85 -2.36
N ILE A 239 -6.38 16.59 -1.44
CA ILE A 239 -4.95 16.86 -1.40
C ILE A 239 -4.27 15.83 -0.48
N PRO A 240 -3.27 15.07 -0.97
CA PRO A 240 -2.64 13.97 -0.21
C PRO A 240 -1.64 14.44 0.86
N ASP A 241 -1.82 15.64 1.41
CA ASP A 241 -1.01 16.18 2.50
C ASP A 241 -1.71 15.95 3.84
N MET A 242 -1.07 15.19 4.73
CA MET A 242 -1.63 14.89 6.05
C MET A 242 -1.82 16.15 6.91
N LYS A 243 -1.07 17.23 6.67
CA LYS A 243 -1.27 18.52 7.37
C LYS A 243 -2.60 19.14 6.94
N ALA A 244 -2.84 19.25 5.63
CA ALA A 244 -4.11 19.69 5.05
C ALA A 244 -5.32 18.89 5.56
N LEU A 245 -5.25 17.56 5.52
CA LEU A 245 -6.34 16.68 5.99
C LEU A 245 -6.60 16.84 7.48
N SER A 246 -5.55 16.83 8.31
CA SER A 246 -5.67 16.99 9.76
C SER A 246 -6.25 18.35 10.15
N ALA A 247 -5.76 19.42 9.53
CA ALA A 247 -6.22 20.78 9.82
C ALA A 247 -7.65 21.04 9.34
N LEU A 248 -8.05 20.46 8.19
CA LEU A 248 -9.44 20.51 7.69
C LEU A 248 -10.40 19.83 8.67
N THR A 249 -10.04 18.66 9.19
CA THR A 249 -10.85 17.93 10.18
C THR A 249 -10.99 18.71 11.48
N LEU A 250 -9.90 19.22 12.06
CA LEU A 250 -9.97 20.07 13.25
C LEU A 250 -10.80 21.35 13.01
N TYR A 251 -10.63 22.01 11.87
CA TYR A 251 -11.40 23.19 11.50
C TYR A 251 -12.91 22.90 11.44
N ASN A 252 -13.29 21.80 10.79
CA ASN A 252 -14.69 21.42 10.64
C ASN A 252 -15.33 21.06 11.99
N GLU A 253 -14.64 20.31 12.83
CA GLU A 253 -15.16 19.90 14.14
C GLU A 253 -15.21 21.06 15.15
N LEU A 254 -14.17 21.89 15.25
CA LEU A 254 -14.21 23.10 16.08
C LEU A 254 -15.30 24.07 15.61
N ARG A 255 -15.49 24.23 14.30
CA ARG A 255 -16.60 25.01 13.72
C ARG A 255 -17.96 24.40 14.06
N ARG A 256 -18.07 23.07 14.10
CA ARG A 256 -19.29 22.33 14.50
C ARG A 256 -19.60 22.55 15.98
N GLU A 257 -18.61 22.42 16.87
CA GLU A 257 -18.77 22.66 18.31
C GLU A 257 -19.17 24.10 18.62
N VAL A 258 -18.51 25.10 18.03
CA VAL A 258 -18.90 26.51 18.18
C VAL A 258 -20.33 26.75 17.68
N SER A 259 -20.72 26.13 16.56
CA SER A 259 -22.10 26.23 16.04
C SER A 259 -23.13 25.61 17.00
N VAL A 260 -22.81 24.47 17.61
CA VAL A 260 -23.64 23.81 18.64
C VAL A 260 -23.69 24.64 19.93
N PHE A 261 -22.60 25.30 20.32
CA PHE A 261 -22.56 26.19 21.49
C PHE A 261 -23.48 27.42 21.30
N PHE A 262 -23.50 28.01 20.12
CA PHE A 262 -24.45 29.09 19.77
C PHE A 262 -25.90 28.58 19.69
N MET A 263 -26.15 27.36 19.23
CA MET A 263 -27.50 26.76 19.29
C MET A 263 -27.96 26.53 20.74
N ASN A 264 -27.11 25.98 21.60
CA ASN A 264 -27.46 25.68 23.00
C ASN A 264 -27.65 26.95 23.85
N THR A 265 -26.87 28.00 23.62
CA THR A 265 -27.08 29.31 24.27
C THR A 265 -28.33 30.04 23.73
N SER A 266 -28.83 29.69 22.54
CA SER A 266 -30.10 30.21 21.99
C SER A 266 -31.36 29.61 22.65
N HIS A 267 -31.23 28.78 23.69
CA HIS A 267 -32.36 28.17 24.40
C HIS A 267 -32.50 28.59 25.88
N SER A 268 -31.76 29.61 26.33
CA SER A 268 -31.81 30.08 27.73
C SER A 268 -32.13 31.58 27.92
N VAL A 269 -32.60 32.29 26.88
CA VAL A 269 -33.09 33.69 27.01
C VAL A 269 -34.46 33.87 26.34
N THR A 270 -35.51 34.01 27.15
CA THR A 270 -36.82 34.52 26.69
C THR A 270 -37.31 35.65 27.60
N ASN A 271 -37.69 36.77 26.95
CA ASN A 271 -38.26 38.04 27.46
C ASN A 271 -37.25 39.20 27.66
N GLY A 272 -37.44 40.33 26.95
CA GLY A 272 -36.64 41.53 27.22
C GLY A 272 -36.59 42.72 26.24
N ASN A 273 -37.59 43.00 25.39
CA ASN A 273 -37.77 44.27 24.64
C ASN A 273 -36.70 44.71 23.60
N HIS A 274 -37.09 45.71 22.79
CA HIS A 274 -36.30 46.30 21.71
C HIS A 274 -35.06 47.09 22.18
N SER A 275 -33.97 47.00 21.44
CA SER A 275 -33.49 48.12 20.60
C SER A 275 -32.38 47.66 19.63
N SER A 276 -32.04 48.48 18.65
CA SER A 276 -31.09 48.16 17.57
C SER A 276 -29.70 48.72 17.83
N GLU A 277 -28.66 47.88 17.82
CA GLU A 277 -27.30 48.36 17.53
C GLU A 277 -26.37 47.28 16.96
N LYS A 278 -25.11 47.65 16.68
CA LYS A 278 -24.19 46.93 15.77
C LYS A 278 -23.30 45.92 16.52
N ASN A 279 -23.37 44.64 16.15
CA ASN A 279 -22.42 43.64 16.64
C ASN A 279 -21.11 43.68 15.85
N GLY A 280 -20.08 44.31 16.42
CA GLY A 280 -18.69 43.94 16.15
C GLY A 280 -18.32 42.73 17.00
N VAL A 281 -17.69 41.70 16.42
CA VAL A 281 -17.30 40.48 17.15
C VAL A 281 -16.03 40.76 17.95
N HIS A 282 -16.15 40.81 19.28
CA HIS A 282 -15.00 40.84 20.18
C HIS A 282 -14.40 39.45 20.34
N TYR A 283 -13.09 39.34 20.10
CA TYR A 283 -12.30 38.17 20.49
C TYR A 283 -12.15 38.14 22.01
N PHE A 284 -12.29 36.97 22.61
CA PHE A 284 -11.98 36.76 24.04
C PHE A 284 -10.57 36.20 24.20
N ASN A 285 -9.87 36.69 25.22
CA ASN A 285 -8.47 36.40 25.49
C ASN A 285 -8.29 36.41 27.02
N GLY A 286 -7.41 35.55 27.57
CA GLY A 286 -6.98 35.67 28.97
C GLY A 286 -7.43 34.56 29.93
N SER A 287 -6.42 33.79 30.33
CA SER A 287 -6.26 32.95 31.52
C SER A 287 -6.84 33.50 32.84
N GLY A 288 -7.22 32.61 33.77
CA GLY A 288 -7.49 32.96 35.17
C GLY A 288 -7.70 31.75 36.08
N VAL A 289 -6.88 31.62 37.14
CA VAL A 289 -6.92 30.50 38.10
C VAL A 289 -7.66 30.90 39.38
N ALA A 290 -8.56 30.06 39.87
CA ALA A 290 -9.02 30.08 41.27
C ALA A 290 -9.49 28.69 41.73
N SER A 291 -9.11 28.31 42.95
CA SER A 291 -9.53 27.09 43.61
C SER A 291 -10.82 27.27 44.43
N ASN A 292 -11.59 26.19 44.58
CA ASN A 292 -12.21 25.79 45.84
C ASN A 292 -12.82 24.38 45.70
N GLY A 293 -12.66 23.56 46.73
CA GLY A 293 -13.35 22.27 46.85
C GLY A 293 -14.49 22.34 47.86
N ASN A 294 -15.32 21.29 47.91
CA ASN A 294 -15.99 20.84 49.12
C ASN A 294 -16.52 19.42 48.92
N ASP A 295 -16.55 18.64 50.00
CA ASP A 295 -17.02 17.26 50.02
C ASP A 295 -18.54 17.13 49.82
N ASN A 296 -19.00 15.91 49.53
CA ASN A 296 -20.06 15.28 50.34
C ASN A 296 -20.10 13.75 50.12
N ASP A 297 -19.77 13.01 51.17
CA ASP A 297 -19.93 11.56 51.30
C ASP A 297 -21.43 11.21 51.45
N ILE A 298 -21.97 10.23 50.70
CA ILE A 298 -23.17 9.49 51.12
C ILE A 298 -22.97 7.98 50.87
N LYS A 299 -22.68 7.25 51.96
CA LYS A 299 -22.79 5.79 52.04
C LYS A 299 -24.04 5.43 52.84
N ILE A 300 -24.92 4.57 52.32
CA ILE A 300 -25.88 3.82 53.15
C ILE A 300 -25.91 2.34 52.74
N ASN A 301 -26.00 1.48 53.76
CA ASN A 301 -25.78 0.04 53.75
C ASN A 301 -26.80 -0.82 52.99
N SER A 302 -26.24 -1.89 52.42
CA SER A 302 -26.73 -3.27 52.39
C SER A 302 -27.88 -3.70 53.32
N ASN A 303 -28.75 -4.58 52.81
CA ASN A 303 -29.07 -5.88 53.43
C ASN A 303 -29.81 -6.79 52.42
N GLY A 304 -29.80 -8.11 52.62
CA GLY A 304 -30.47 -9.08 51.73
C GLY A 304 -30.73 -10.44 52.44
N ARG A 305 -31.33 -11.42 51.74
CA ARG A 305 -31.41 -12.83 52.19
C ARG A 305 -31.92 -13.81 51.12
N ASN A 306 -31.63 -15.09 51.37
CA ASN A 306 -31.87 -16.27 50.53
C ASN A 306 -33.34 -16.53 50.15
N GLY A 307 -33.55 -17.26 49.05
CA GLY A 307 -34.80 -17.96 48.75
C GLY A 307 -34.64 -18.92 47.57
N SER A 308 -34.72 -20.23 47.83
CA SER A 308 -34.71 -21.30 46.81
C SER A 308 -36.10 -21.91 46.66
N ASN A 309 -36.50 -22.29 45.43
CA ASN A 309 -37.21 -23.55 45.14
C ASN A 309 -37.42 -23.75 43.64
N ASN A 310 -37.68 -25.00 43.25
CA ASN A 310 -38.22 -25.36 41.94
C ASN A 310 -39.69 -24.93 41.83
N ASP A 311 -40.22 -24.80 40.61
CA ASP A 311 -41.08 -25.87 40.10
C ASP A 311 -41.33 -25.76 38.60
N SER A 312 -41.77 -26.88 38.01
CA SER A 312 -41.96 -27.04 36.57
C SER A 312 -43.43 -26.85 36.17
N HIS A 313 -43.70 -26.00 35.17
CA HIS A 313 -45.01 -25.95 34.51
C HIS A 313 -44.88 -25.82 32.99
N VAL A 314 -45.43 -26.81 32.30
CA VAL A 314 -45.76 -26.78 30.87
C VAL A 314 -47.15 -26.15 30.73
N TYR A 315 -47.37 -25.24 29.77
CA TYR A 315 -48.40 -25.38 28.72
C TYR A 315 -48.62 -24.13 27.84
N HIS A 316 -49.01 -24.42 26.58
CA HIS A 316 -49.78 -23.62 25.60
C HIS A 316 -49.29 -22.24 25.11
N MET A 317 -48.94 -22.23 23.82
CA MET A 317 -49.18 -21.10 22.91
C MET A 317 -50.69 -20.81 22.77
N PRO A 318 -51.09 -19.54 22.59
CA PRO A 318 -52.36 -19.16 21.99
C PRO A 318 -52.16 -18.58 20.57
N ASP A 319 -52.63 -19.30 19.55
CA ASP A 319 -52.78 -18.73 18.20
C ASP A 319 -53.89 -17.67 18.19
N SER A 320 -53.66 -16.50 17.58
CA SER A 320 -54.76 -15.67 17.05
C SER A 320 -54.30 -14.65 15.99
N TYR A 321 -55.23 -14.35 15.06
CA TYR A 321 -55.20 -13.29 14.03
C TYR A 321 -54.33 -13.48 12.78
N VAL A 322 -54.86 -14.30 11.86
CA VAL A 322 -54.66 -14.16 10.41
C VAL A 322 -55.64 -13.10 9.86
N ASN A 323 -55.13 -12.17 9.04
CA ASN A 323 -55.78 -11.50 7.88
C ASN A 323 -55.08 -10.15 7.59
N GLY A 324 -54.65 -9.82 6.37
CA GLY A 324 -54.58 -10.65 5.16
C GLY A 324 -54.19 -9.84 3.91
N ALA A 325 -53.35 -10.41 3.04
CA ALA A 325 -53.06 -9.93 1.70
C ALA A 325 -52.65 -11.12 0.80
N SER A 326 -52.99 -11.08 -0.49
CA SER A 326 -52.80 -12.21 -1.42
C SER A 326 -51.33 -12.37 -1.88
N PRO A 327 -50.89 -13.60 -2.24
CA PRO A 327 -49.51 -13.85 -2.63
C PRO A 327 -49.19 -13.30 -4.02
N VAL A 328 -48.03 -12.66 -4.16
CA VAL A 328 -47.43 -12.32 -5.46
C VAL A 328 -46.28 -13.30 -5.73
N THR A 329 -46.31 -13.95 -6.89
CA THR A 329 -45.26 -14.89 -7.32
C THR A 329 -43.95 -14.16 -7.65
N PRO A 330 -42.78 -14.75 -7.40
CA PRO A 330 -41.49 -14.10 -7.65
C PRO A 330 -41.24 -13.98 -9.16
N SER A 331 -41.10 -12.76 -9.64
CA SER A 331 -40.56 -12.46 -10.96
C SER A 331 -39.06 -12.13 -10.83
N ASN A 332 -38.22 -12.80 -11.62
CA ASN A 332 -36.80 -12.45 -11.71
C ASN A 332 -36.65 -11.13 -12.45
N GLY A 333 -36.63 -10.02 -11.71
CA GLY A 333 -36.36 -8.69 -12.25
C GLY A 333 -34.86 -8.41 -12.34
N VAL A 334 -34.39 -8.00 -13.52
CA VAL A 334 -33.13 -7.27 -13.65
C VAL A 334 -33.34 -5.89 -13.02
N PHE A 335 -32.46 -5.47 -12.12
CA PHE A 335 -32.59 -4.17 -11.45
C PHE A 335 -32.30 -3.03 -12.43
N ASP A 336 -33.32 -2.20 -12.67
CA ASP A 336 -33.21 -0.94 -13.41
C ASP A 336 -32.58 0.13 -12.49
N HIS A 337 -31.38 0.60 -12.84
CA HIS A 337 -30.66 1.62 -12.09
C HIS A 337 -31.18 3.05 -12.32
N SER A 338 -32.20 3.27 -13.16
CA SER A 338 -32.64 4.62 -13.57
C SER A 338 -33.40 5.43 -12.51
N LYS A 339 -33.72 4.83 -11.34
CA LYS A 339 -34.42 5.50 -10.24
C LYS A 339 -33.91 5.03 -8.87
N GLN A 340 -32.90 5.73 -8.35
CA GLN A 340 -32.52 5.63 -6.93
C GLN A 340 -33.08 6.82 -6.16
N ASP A 341 -33.72 6.55 -5.02
CA ASP A 341 -33.75 7.52 -3.92
C ASP A 341 -32.30 7.85 -3.52
N PRO A 342 -31.99 9.06 -3.01
CA PRO A 342 -30.64 9.40 -2.58
C PRO A 342 -30.13 8.38 -1.55
N GLU A 343 -28.82 8.06 -1.59
CA GLU A 343 -28.21 7.21 -0.57
C GLU A 343 -28.27 7.92 0.79
N THR A 344 -29.05 7.37 1.71
CA THR A 344 -29.32 7.94 3.04
C THR A 344 -28.88 6.96 4.12
N VAL A 345 -28.32 7.49 5.21
CA VAL A 345 -27.98 6.70 6.39
C VAL A 345 -29.28 6.29 7.08
N ILE A 346 -29.51 4.97 7.18
CA ILE A 346 -30.69 4.38 7.83
C ILE A 346 -30.39 3.84 9.23
N GLU A 347 -29.12 3.57 9.55
CA GLU A 347 -28.69 3.00 10.82
C GLU A 347 -27.22 3.35 11.08
N ILE A 348 -26.83 3.48 12.35
CA ILE A 348 -25.44 3.70 12.78
C ILE A 348 -25.08 2.62 13.82
N SER A 349 -23.85 2.11 13.78
CA SER A 349 -23.37 1.09 14.71
C SER A 349 -23.28 1.59 16.15
N PRO A 350 -23.29 0.70 17.18
CA PRO A 350 -23.24 1.11 18.59
C PRO A 350 -22.01 1.93 19.00
N ASN A 351 -20.90 1.79 18.28
CA ASN A 351 -19.67 2.56 18.45
C ASN A 351 -19.59 3.84 17.59
N GLY A 352 -20.67 4.21 16.89
CA GLY A 352 -20.74 5.40 16.04
C GLY A 352 -20.02 5.32 14.69
N ARG A 353 -18.97 4.50 14.57
CA ARG A 353 -18.06 4.40 13.41
C ARG A 353 -18.73 4.03 12.09
N TYR A 354 -19.66 3.09 12.06
CA TYR A 354 -20.20 2.56 10.79
C TYR A 354 -21.61 3.10 10.54
N ALA A 355 -21.87 3.60 9.34
CA ALA A 355 -23.20 4.06 8.89
C ALA A 355 -23.74 3.19 7.75
N LYS A 356 -24.86 2.52 8.00
CA LYS A 356 -25.61 1.70 7.04
C LYS A 356 -26.42 2.60 6.11
N LEU A 357 -26.36 2.32 4.81
CA LEU A 357 -27.13 3.02 3.78
C LEU A 357 -28.38 2.22 3.39
N ASN A 358 -29.35 2.87 2.76
CA ASN A 358 -30.55 2.26 2.18
C ASN A 358 -30.28 1.29 1.00
N THR A 359 -29.04 1.18 0.52
CA THR A 359 -28.65 0.31 -0.59
C THR A 359 -28.36 -1.13 -0.14
N VAL A 360 -29.16 -2.09 -0.62
CA VAL A 360 -28.88 -3.53 -0.48
C VAL A 360 -27.87 -3.95 -1.54
N LEU A 361 -26.78 -4.59 -1.13
CA LEU A 361 -25.74 -5.15 -2.01
C LEU A 361 -26.03 -6.61 -2.39
N GLY A 362 -26.65 -7.37 -1.50
CA GLY A 362 -26.98 -8.78 -1.77
C GLY A 362 -27.90 -9.39 -0.72
N LYS A 363 -28.63 -10.43 -1.11
CA LYS A 363 -29.53 -11.19 -0.23
C LYS A 363 -29.36 -12.69 -0.47
N GLY A 364 -28.75 -13.36 0.50
CA GLY A 364 -28.60 -14.82 0.51
C GLY A 364 -29.80 -15.50 1.17
N ALA A 365 -29.70 -16.83 1.34
CA ALA A 365 -30.74 -17.63 2.01
C ALA A 365 -30.92 -17.28 3.50
N TYR A 366 -29.86 -16.78 4.16
CA TYR A 366 -29.85 -16.48 5.60
C TYR A 366 -29.37 -15.06 5.94
N LYS A 367 -28.49 -14.46 5.12
CA LYS A 367 -27.94 -13.11 5.34
C LYS A 367 -28.49 -12.06 4.35
N VAL A 368 -28.55 -10.81 4.79
CA VAL A 368 -28.67 -9.63 3.93
C VAL A 368 -27.41 -8.80 4.07
N VAL A 369 -26.89 -8.30 2.95
CA VAL A 369 -25.70 -7.44 2.91
C VAL A 369 -26.12 -6.06 2.42
N TRP A 370 -25.84 -5.05 3.22
CA TRP A 370 -26.12 -3.64 2.96
C TRP A 370 -24.82 -2.89 2.69
N LYS A 371 -24.91 -1.83 1.90
CA LYS A 371 -23.83 -0.86 1.74
C LYS A 371 -23.70 -0.05 3.02
N ALA A 372 -22.48 0.20 3.48
CA ALA A 372 -22.21 1.06 4.61
C ALA A 372 -20.92 1.86 4.40
N ILE A 373 -20.70 2.87 5.24
CA ILE A 373 -19.50 3.70 5.26
C ILE A 373 -18.81 3.52 6.62
N ASP A 374 -17.51 3.28 6.61
CA ASP A 374 -16.65 3.52 7.78
C ASP A 374 -16.40 5.03 7.88
N ARG A 375 -16.89 5.66 8.95
CA ARG A 375 -16.85 7.11 9.13
C ARG A 375 -15.54 7.61 9.74
N ASP A 376 -14.72 6.71 10.27
CA ASP A 376 -13.40 7.05 10.79
C ASP A 376 -12.38 7.09 9.62
N GLU A 377 -12.49 6.13 8.71
CA GLU A 377 -11.54 5.96 7.58
C GLU A 377 -12.06 6.52 6.24
N GLY A 378 -13.36 6.79 6.13
CA GLY A 378 -14.00 7.39 4.95
C GLY A 378 -14.32 6.44 3.77
N TYR A 379 -14.11 5.13 3.90
CA TYR A 379 -14.33 4.16 2.80
C TYR A 379 -15.59 3.30 2.96
N GLU A 380 -16.03 2.68 1.86
CA GLU A 380 -17.20 1.82 1.81
C GLU A 380 -16.93 0.43 2.42
N VAL A 381 -17.86 -0.09 3.22
CA VAL A 381 -17.80 -1.38 3.90
C VAL A 381 -19.11 -2.16 3.73
N ALA A 382 -19.04 -3.48 3.85
CA ALA A 382 -20.19 -4.37 3.77
C ALA A 382 -20.79 -4.58 5.17
N TRP A 383 -22.05 -4.20 5.34
CA TRP A 383 -22.82 -4.39 6.57
C TRP A 383 -23.70 -5.64 6.42
N ASN A 384 -23.27 -6.73 7.03
CA ASN A 384 -23.95 -8.02 6.97
C ASN A 384 -24.89 -8.16 8.17
N CYS A 385 -26.12 -8.60 7.96
CA CYS A 385 -27.03 -9.00 9.05
C CYS A 385 -27.72 -10.34 8.79
N PHE A 386 -27.93 -11.13 9.84
CA PHE A 386 -28.78 -12.33 9.82
C PHE A 386 -29.50 -12.54 11.15
N GLN A 387 -30.66 -13.20 11.11
CA GLN A 387 -31.50 -13.44 12.28
C GLN A 387 -30.96 -14.58 13.16
N THR A 388 -30.84 -14.34 14.46
CA THR A 388 -30.34 -15.30 15.45
C THR A 388 -30.82 -14.95 16.86
N THR A 389 -30.82 -15.89 17.78
CA THR A 389 -31.15 -15.63 19.19
C THR A 389 -29.96 -15.07 19.98
N ARG A 390 -30.24 -14.38 21.09
CA ARG A 390 -29.20 -13.89 22.00
C ARG A 390 -28.39 -15.01 22.65
N ALA A 391 -28.97 -16.21 22.80
CA ALA A 391 -28.28 -17.38 23.33
C ALA A 391 -27.22 -17.87 22.33
N GLU A 392 -27.63 -18.12 21.08
CA GLU A 392 -26.74 -18.45 19.98
C GLU A 392 -25.61 -17.39 19.88
N TYR A 393 -25.94 -16.10 19.83
CA TYR A 393 -24.93 -15.02 19.79
C TYR A 393 -23.89 -15.08 20.92
N ILE A 394 -24.27 -15.45 22.14
CA ILE A 394 -23.33 -15.53 23.28
C ILE A 394 -22.34 -16.67 23.09
N GLU A 395 -22.73 -17.77 22.45
CA GLU A 395 -21.86 -18.92 22.17
C GLU A 395 -20.83 -18.59 21.08
N LEU A 396 -21.11 -17.62 20.20
CA LEU A 396 -20.23 -17.18 19.11
C LEU A 396 -19.08 -16.25 19.54
N ASN A 397 -19.02 -15.81 20.79
CA ASN A 397 -18.00 -14.84 21.25
C ASN A 397 -16.55 -15.30 21.03
N GLN A 398 -16.26 -16.61 21.16
CA GLN A 398 -14.91 -17.14 20.91
C GLN A 398 -14.54 -17.08 19.43
N GLU A 399 -15.50 -17.32 18.53
CA GLU A 399 -15.30 -17.26 17.08
C GLU A 399 -15.17 -15.82 16.60
N ILE A 400 -16.00 -14.92 17.13
CA ILE A 400 -15.92 -13.48 16.89
C ILE A 400 -14.52 -12.94 17.22
N GLU A 401 -13.94 -13.33 18.35
CA GLU A 401 -12.62 -12.82 18.74
C GLU A 401 -11.50 -13.36 17.83
N ILE A 402 -11.58 -14.61 17.38
CA ILE A 402 -10.68 -15.17 16.36
C ILE A 402 -10.83 -14.40 15.03
N LEU A 403 -12.07 -14.16 14.56
CA LEU A 403 -12.34 -13.45 13.30
C LEU A 403 -11.80 -12.01 13.30
N ARG A 404 -11.75 -11.35 14.46
CA ARG A 404 -11.16 -9.99 14.60
C ARG A 404 -9.64 -9.98 14.43
N GLN A 405 -8.96 -11.09 14.74
CA GLN A 405 -7.50 -11.22 14.69
C GLN A 405 -7.00 -11.70 13.31
N VAL A 406 -7.85 -12.38 12.53
CA VAL A 406 -7.59 -12.79 11.14
C VAL A 406 -7.30 -11.58 10.24
N ARG A 407 -6.08 -11.52 9.70
CA ARG A 407 -5.57 -10.47 8.81
C ARG A 407 -4.61 -11.06 7.77
N HIS A 408 -5.09 -11.23 6.54
CA HIS A 408 -4.32 -11.81 5.44
C HIS A 408 -4.81 -11.27 4.08
N PRO A 409 -3.94 -10.94 3.11
CA PRO A 409 -4.33 -10.30 1.84
C PRO A 409 -5.34 -11.09 1.00
N ASN A 410 -5.41 -12.42 1.15
CA ASN A 410 -6.41 -13.26 0.45
C ASN A 410 -7.62 -13.63 1.31
N ILE A 411 -7.93 -12.86 2.35
CA ILE A 411 -9.10 -13.03 3.20
C ILE A 411 -9.77 -11.67 3.39
N ILE A 412 -11.11 -11.62 3.39
CA ILE A 412 -11.88 -10.41 3.65
C ILE A 412 -11.67 -9.98 5.10
N ASN A 413 -11.28 -8.73 5.33
CA ASN A 413 -11.09 -8.21 6.69
C ASN A 413 -12.43 -8.09 7.42
N PHE A 414 -12.49 -8.69 8.62
CA PHE A 414 -13.59 -8.50 9.58
C PHE A 414 -13.26 -7.30 10.48
N HIS A 415 -14.10 -6.27 10.49
CA HIS A 415 -13.82 -5.02 11.21
C HIS A 415 -14.50 -4.99 12.59
N TYR A 416 -15.81 -5.27 12.67
CA TYR A 416 -16.60 -5.10 13.90
C TYR A 416 -17.91 -5.89 13.86
N CYS A 417 -18.51 -6.17 15.02
CA CYS A 417 -19.83 -6.81 15.11
C CYS A 417 -20.54 -6.55 16.43
N TRP A 418 -21.86 -6.76 16.44
CA TRP A 418 -22.71 -6.71 17.63
C TRP A 418 -24.03 -7.48 17.41
N TYR A 419 -24.86 -7.55 18.45
CA TYR A 419 -26.21 -8.11 18.40
C TYR A 419 -27.25 -7.03 18.70
N LYS A 420 -28.31 -6.95 17.90
CA LYS A 420 -29.41 -5.98 18.04
C LYS A 420 -30.69 -6.57 17.45
N ASP A 421 -31.84 -6.35 18.10
CA ASP A 421 -33.18 -6.64 17.56
C ASP A 421 -33.40 -8.05 16.95
N ALA A 422 -32.75 -9.07 17.55
CA ALA A 422 -32.71 -10.46 17.07
C ALA A 422 -31.96 -10.70 15.74
N GLU A 423 -31.08 -9.77 15.37
CA GLU A 423 -30.06 -9.94 14.34
C GLU A 423 -28.64 -9.91 14.95
N PHE A 424 -27.76 -10.76 14.43
CA PHE A 424 -26.31 -10.54 14.52
C PHE A 424 -25.88 -9.71 13.32
N ILE A 425 -25.13 -8.65 13.60
CA ILE A 425 -24.69 -7.66 12.63
C ILE A 425 -23.17 -7.60 12.64
N PHE A 426 -22.54 -7.70 11.48
CA PHE A 426 -21.08 -7.65 11.34
C PHE A 426 -20.63 -6.90 10.09
N VAL A 427 -19.55 -6.14 10.24
CA VAL A 427 -18.98 -5.25 9.23
C VAL A 427 -17.70 -5.86 8.69
N THR A 428 -17.62 -5.98 7.36
CA THR A 428 -16.47 -6.52 6.63
C THR A 428 -16.04 -5.57 5.52
N GLU A 429 -14.82 -5.74 5.03
CA GLU A 429 -14.32 -5.10 3.82
C GLU A 429 -15.29 -5.32 2.64
N LEU A 430 -15.51 -4.28 1.82
CA LEU A 430 -16.42 -4.34 0.67
C LEU A 430 -15.69 -4.73 -0.62
N MET A 431 -16.14 -5.83 -1.24
CA MET A 431 -15.59 -6.32 -2.51
C MET A 431 -16.49 -5.94 -3.68
N THR A 432 -16.18 -4.82 -4.35
CA THR A 432 -17.05 -4.20 -5.37
C THR A 432 -17.11 -4.93 -6.71
N SER A 433 -16.14 -5.81 -7.02
CA SER A 433 -16.08 -6.51 -8.33
C SER A 433 -16.83 -7.85 -8.37
N GLY A 434 -17.56 -8.20 -7.30
CA GLY A 434 -18.34 -9.43 -7.20
C GLY A 434 -17.53 -10.69 -6.92
N THR A 435 -18.15 -11.84 -7.17
CA THR A 435 -17.63 -13.18 -6.81
C THR A 435 -17.07 -13.94 -8.00
N LEU A 436 -16.27 -14.98 -7.76
CA LEU A 436 -15.84 -15.93 -8.80
C LEU A 436 -17.05 -16.52 -9.55
N ARG A 437 -18.13 -16.85 -8.83
CA ARG A 437 -19.37 -17.36 -9.43
C ARG A 437 -20.01 -16.38 -10.40
N GLU A 438 -19.97 -15.08 -10.08
CA GLU A 438 -20.46 -14.05 -11.00
C GLU A 438 -19.54 -13.86 -12.20
N TYR A 439 -18.22 -13.89 -12.01
CA TYR A 439 -17.25 -13.80 -13.10
C TYR A 439 -17.45 -14.93 -14.13
N ILE A 440 -17.48 -16.19 -13.67
CA ILE A 440 -17.61 -17.38 -14.51
C ILE A 440 -18.91 -17.32 -15.34
N ARG A 441 -20.01 -16.86 -14.73
CA ARG A 441 -21.32 -16.69 -15.41
C ARG A 441 -21.37 -15.51 -16.38
N LYS A 442 -20.58 -14.45 -16.18
CA LYS A 442 -20.64 -13.21 -16.98
C LYS A 442 -19.64 -13.17 -18.15
N LEU A 443 -18.46 -13.77 -17.99
CA LEU A 443 -17.28 -13.48 -18.83
C LEU A 443 -16.68 -14.70 -19.55
N SER A 444 -17.40 -15.83 -19.58
CA SER A 444 -16.94 -17.14 -20.06
C SER A 444 -15.75 -17.72 -19.25
N LEU A 445 -15.19 -18.84 -19.70
CA LEU A 445 -14.17 -19.57 -18.94
C LEU A 445 -12.92 -18.71 -18.67
N PRO A 446 -12.46 -18.59 -17.41
CA PRO A 446 -11.20 -17.93 -17.11
C PRO A 446 -10.03 -18.62 -17.82
N ASN A 447 -9.09 -17.82 -18.35
CA ASN A 447 -7.85 -18.35 -18.92
C ASN A 447 -7.10 -19.20 -17.86
N PRO A 448 -6.48 -20.35 -18.20
CA PRO A 448 -5.76 -21.18 -17.24
C PRO A 448 -4.70 -20.45 -16.40
N LYS A 449 -4.07 -19.39 -16.93
CA LYS A 449 -3.15 -18.53 -16.17
C LYS A 449 -3.85 -17.73 -15.06
N ILE A 450 -5.10 -17.32 -15.29
CA ILE A 450 -5.96 -16.66 -14.29
C ILE A 450 -6.40 -17.67 -13.24
N VAL A 451 -6.83 -18.88 -13.64
CA VAL A 451 -7.15 -19.98 -12.71
C VAL A 451 -5.95 -20.29 -11.82
N LYS A 452 -4.75 -20.50 -12.40
CA LYS A 452 -3.49 -20.72 -11.67
C LYS A 452 -3.20 -19.58 -10.67
N ARG A 453 -3.42 -18.31 -11.04
CA ARG A 453 -3.24 -17.14 -10.16
C ARG A 453 -4.27 -17.08 -9.02
N TRP A 454 -5.54 -17.42 -9.27
CA TRP A 454 -6.59 -17.41 -8.24
C TRP A 454 -6.48 -18.61 -7.30
N SER A 455 -6.24 -19.82 -7.81
CA SER A 455 -6.01 -21.01 -7.00
C SER A 455 -4.89 -20.82 -5.98
N ARG A 456 -3.73 -20.28 -6.40
CA ARG A 456 -2.61 -19.97 -5.47
C ARG A 456 -2.98 -18.95 -4.38
N GLN A 457 -3.84 -17.98 -4.68
CA GLN A 457 -4.30 -16.98 -3.71
C GLN A 457 -5.30 -17.57 -2.70
N ILE A 458 -6.25 -18.39 -3.16
CA ILE A 458 -7.17 -19.13 -2.28
C ILE A 458 -6.36 -20.03 -1.35
N LEU A 459 -5.36 -20.75 -1.89
CA LEU A 459 -4.49 -21.62 -1.09
C LEU A 459 -3.62 -20.86 -0.09
N LYS A 460 -3.04 -19.69 -0.44
CA LYS A 460 -2.38 -18.80 0.54
C LYS A 460 -3.34 -18.47 1.71
N GLY A 461 -4.61 -18.16 1.41
CA GLY A 461 -5.64 -17.92 2.41
C GLY A 461 -5.95 -19.13 3.30
N LEU A 462 -6.08 -20.32 2.71
CA LEU A 462 -6.32 -21.56 3.45
C LEU A 462 -5.12 -21.94 4.34
N ILE A 463 -3.88 -21.90 3.82
CA ILE A 463 -2.65 -22.13 4.61
C ILE A 463 -2.64 -21.23 5.84
N TYR A 464 -2.90 -19.93 5.68
CA TYR A 464 -2.94 -18.98 6.79
C TYR A 464 -4.01 -19.33 7.85
N LEU A 465 -5.21 -19.76 7.44
CA LEU A 465 -6.26 -20.18 8.39
C LEU A 465 -5.92 -21.50 9.09
N HIS A 466 -5.38 -22.46 8.33
CA HIS A 466 -5.03 -23.80 8.81
C HIS A 466 -3.78 -23.77 9.72
N SER A 467 -2.91 -22.76 9.60
CA SER A 467 -1.72 -22.57 10.45
C SER A 467 -1.98 -21.90 11.81
N HIS A 468 -3.22 -21.62 12.19
CA HIS A 468 -3.56 -21.14 13.53
C HIS A 468 -3.53 -22.28 14.56
N ASP A 469 -3.37 -21.94 15.84
CA ASP A 469 -3.53 -22.89 16.96
C ASP A 469 -4.69 -22.44 17.88
N PRO A 470 -5.84 -23.14 17.89
CA PRO A 470 -6.20 -24.26 17.02
C PRO A 470 -6.50 -23.83 15.56
N PRO A 471 -6.40 -24.74 14.57
CA PRO A 471 -6.66 -24.43 13.16
C PRO A 471 -8.07 -23.88 12.89
N ILE A 472 -8.16 -22.86 12.03
CA ILE A 472 -9.43 -22.26 11.61
C ILE A 472 -9.93 -22.95 10.34
N ILE A 473 -11.04 -23.69 10.45
CA ILE A 473 -11.69 -24.37 9.31
C ILE A 473 -12.84 -23.51 8.79
N HIS A 474 -12.92 -23.26 7.48
CA HIS A 474 -13.90 -22.34 6.90
C HIS A 474 -15.26 -22.98 6.57
N ARG A 475 -15.28 -24.21 6.06
CA ARG A 475 -16.45 -25.09 5.86
C ARG A 475 -17.53 -24.67 4.85
N ASP A 476 -17.40 -23.51 4.20
CA ASP A 476 -18.28 -23.06 3.11
C ASP A 476 -17.45 -22.35 2.02
N ILE A 477 -16.30 -22.94 1.68
CA ILE A 477 -15.48 -22.54 0.54
C ILE A 477 -16.25 -22.88 -0.75
N LYS A 478 -16.62 -21.86 -1.52
CA LYS A 478 -17.31 -21.98 -2.80
C LYS A 478 -17.09 -20.74 -3.66
N CYS A 479 -17.28 -20.84 -4.97
CA CYS A 479 -17.11 -19.70 -5.88
C CYS A 479 -18.06 -18.51 -5.59
N ASP A 480 -19.17 -18.72 -4.88
CA ASP A 480 -20.05 -17.64 -4.41
C ASP A 480 -19.52 -16.89 -3.16
N ASN A 481 -18.59 -17.48 -2.39
CA ASN A 481 -18.00 -16.85 -1.19
C ASN A 481 -16.56 -16.35 -1.42
N ILE A 482 -16.01 -16.51 -2.64
CA ILE A 482 -14.68 -16.03 -3.01
C ILE A 482 -14.86 -14.81 -3.92
N PHE A 483 -14.34 -13.68 -3.48
CA PHE A 483 -14.55 -12.36 -4.06
C PHE A 483 -13.33 -11.88 -4.85
N ILE A 484 -13.55 -11.08 -5.88
CA ILE A 484 -12.50 -10.56 -6.78
C ILE A 484 -12.22 -9.09 -6.45
N ASN A 485 -10.95 -8.68 -6.44
CA ASN A 485 -10.55 -7.28 -6.57
C ASN A 485 -10.20 -6.99 -8.05
N GLY A 486 -11.14 -6.43 -8.80
CA GLY A 486 -11.01 -6.23 -10.25
C GLY A 486 -9.89 -5.27 -10.66
N ALA A 487 -9.50 -4.34 -9.79
CA ALA A 487 -8.42 -3.39 -10.08
C ALA A 487 -7.03 -4.03 -10.17
N HIS A 488 -6.82 -5.15 -9.46
CA HIS A 488 -5.49 -5.79 -9.33
C HIS A 488 -5.50 -7.28 -9.71
N GLY A 489 -6.67 -7.89 -9.94
CA GLY A 489 -6.85 -9.30 -10.28
C GLY A 489 -6.61 -10.24 -9.09
N GLU A 490 -6.82 -9.74 -7.88
CA GLU A 490 -6.66 -10.48 -6.64
C GLU A 490 -7.96 -11.19 -6.25
N VAL A 491 -7.88 -12.19 -5.38
CA VAL A 491 -9.05 -12.83 -4.77
C VAL A 491 -8.95 -12.89 -3.25
N LYS A 492 -10.11 -12.74 -2.59
CA LYS A 492 -10.27 -12.84 -1.14
C LYS A 492 -11.36 -13.84 -0.77
N ILE A 493 -11.06 -14.70 0.19
CA ILE A 493 -12.03 -15.61 0.80
C ILE A 493 -12.91 -14.80 1.76
N GLY A 494 -14.24 -14.92 1.63
CA GLY A 494 -15.24 -14.24 2.47
C GLY A 494 -16.20 -15.22 3.15
N ASP A 495 -17.10 -14.68 3.97
CA ASP A 495 -18.12 -15.45 4.71
C ASP A 495 -17.62 -16.46 5.75
N MET A 496 -16.44 -16.23 6.33
CA MET A 496 -15.98 -16.95 7.54
C MET A 496 -16.98 -16.89 8.71
N GLY A 497 -17.86 -15.88 8.73
CA GLY A 497 -18.96 -15.73 9.68
C GLY A 497 -20.06 -16.80 9.63
N THR A 498 -19.89 -17.89 8.88
CA THR A 498 -20.74 -19.09 8.96
C THR A 498 -20.02 -20.36 9.44
N ALA A 499 -18.70 -20.31 9.69
CA ALA A 499 -17.86 -21.49 9.91
C ALA A 499 -18.29 -22.42 11.08
N LYS A 500 -18.95 -21.88 12.11
CA LYS A 500 -19.55 -22.67 13.20
C LYS A 500 -20.93 -22.19 13.65
N MET A 501 -21.46 -21.12 13.02
CA MET A 501 -22.47 -20.25 13.64
C MET A 501 -23.91 -20.82 13.58
N LYS A 502 -24.14 -21.96 14.25
CA LYS A 502 -25.45 -22.59 14.53
C LYS A 502 -25.38 -23.71 15.58
N LEU A 503 -24.91 -23.41 16.80
CA LEU A 503 -25.23 -24.25 17.96
C LEU A 503 -26.73 -24.09 18.29
N GLY A 504 -27.59 -24.97 17.74
CA GLY A 504 -29.02 -24.68 17.72
C GLY A 504 -29.96 -25.85 17.34
N LYS A 505 -29.72 -27.04 17.89
CA LYS A 505 -30.51 -28.29 17.73
C LYS A 505 -30.32 -29.04 16.40
N LYS A 506 -29.68 -30.21 16.51
CA LYS A 506 -29.50 -31.28 15.49
C LYS A 506 -28.64 -30.89 14.28
N TYR A 507 -28.02 -31.92 13.70
CA TYR A 507 -27.31 -31.86 12.42
C TYR A 507 -28.28 -31.62 11.26
N THR A 508 -28.76 -30.39 11.13
CA THR A 508 -29.21 -29.90 9.83
C THR A 508 -27.98 -29.78 8.94
N VAL A 509 -28.05 -30.28 7.71
CA VAL A 509 -26.94 -30.23 6.75
C VAL A 509 -26.69 -28.76 6.41
N ILE A 510 -25.61 -28.20 6.96
CA ILE A 510 -25.16 -26.83 6.75
C ILE A 510 -23.92 -26.88 5.86
N GLY A 511 -23.98 -26.11 4.78
CA GLY A 511 -23.02 -26.14 3.68
C GLY A 511 -23.78 -26.19 2.36
N THR A 512 -23.04 -26.02 1.26
CA THR A 512 -23.57 -26.10 -0.09
C THR A 512 -23.28 -27.52 -0.60
N PRO A 513 -24.27 -28.43 -0.73
CA PRO A 513 -24.02 -29.89 -0.87
C PRO A 513 -23.07 -30.27 -2.01
N GLU A 514 -22.98 -29.45 -3.04
CA GLU A 514 -22.09 -29.57 -4.18
C GLU A 514 -20.59 -29.42 -3.82
N PHE A 515 -20.27 -28.81 -2.68
CA PHE A 515 -18.92 -28.53 -2.17
C PHE A 515 -18.61 -29.24 -0.85
N MET A 516 -19.58 -29.93 -0.23
CA MET A 516 -19.41 -30.60 1.07
C MET A 516 -18.62 -31.90 0.94
N ALA A 517 -17.58 -32.07 1.76
CA ALA A 517 -16.82 -33.31 1.83
C ALA A 517 -17.64 -34.44 2.48
N PRO A 518 -17.43 -35.73 2.12
CA PRO A 518 -18.24 -36.84 2.62
C PRO A 518 -18.20 -36.99 4.14
N GLU A 519 -17.07 -36.71 4.78
CA GLU A 519 -16.91 -36.75 6.24
C GLU A 519 -17.73 -35.69 7.00
N MET A 520 -18.17 -34.60 6.34
CA MET A 520 -19.04 -33.59 6.94
C MET A 520 -20.45 -34.12 7.27
N TYR A 521 -20.80 -35.30 6.77
CA TYR A 521 -22.05 -36.00 7.05
C TYR A 521 -21.92 -37.10 8.12
N GLU A 522 -20.72 -37.37 8.64
CA GLU A 522 -20.49 -38.38 9.68
C GLU A 522 -20.47 -37.76 11.09
N GLU A 523 -21.03 -38.47 12.08
CA GLU A 523 -21.03 -38.03 13.49
C GLU A 523 -19.64 -38.13 14.18
N ARG A 524 -18.59 -38.42 13.43
CA ARG A 524 -17.21 -38.64 13.94
C ARG A 524 -16.38 -37.36 14.07
N GLY A 525 -16.82 -36.26 13.48
CA GLY A 525 -16.03 -35.03 13.33
C GLY A 525 -15.14 -35.06 12.09
N TYR A 526 -14.51 -33.91 11.80
CA TYR A 526 -13.69 -33.67 10.61
C TYR A 526 -12.66 -32.56 10.90
N ASN A 527 -11.63 -32.47 10.06
CA ASN A 527 -10.50 -31.54 10.18
C ASN A 527 -10.50 -30.48 9.06
N GLU A 528 -9.39 -29.76 8.91
CA GLU A 528 -9.19 -28.69 7.91
C GLU A 528 -9.29 -29.16 6.45
N LYS A 529 -9.11 -30.45 6.18
CA LYS A 529 -9.14 -31.01 4.82
C LYS A 529 -10.50 -30.89 4.13
N VAL A 530 -11.58 -30.60 4.85
CA VAL A 530 -12.90 -30.29 4.24
C VAL A 530 -12.81 -29.06 3.33
N ASP A 531 -11.99 -28.06 3.69
CA ASP A 531 -11.79 -26.87 2.87
C ASP A 531 -11.02 -27.19 1.58
N ILE A 532 -10.17 -28.23 1.59
CA ILE A 532 -9.41 -28.69 0.42
C ILE A 532 -10.32 -29.41 -0.59
N TYR A 533 -11.28 -30.21 -0.11
CA TYR A 533 -12.31 -30.81 -0.96
C TYR A 533 -13.17 -29.73 -1.63
N ALA A 534 -13.62 -28.76 -0.83
CA ALA A 534 -14.41 -27.64 -1.29
C ALA A 534 -13.63 -26.73 -2.27
N PHE A 535 -12.31 -26.53 -2.06
CA PHE A 535 -11.40 -25.91 -3.02
C PHE A 535 -11.29 -26.73 -4.33
N GLY A 536 -11.21 -28.06 -4.26
CA GLY A 536 -11.24 -28.93 -5.44
C GLY A 536 -12.50 -28.74 -6.28
N MET A 537 -13.67 -28.58 -5.64
CA MET A 537 -14.92 -28.26 -6.31
C MET A 537 -14.95 -26.84 -6.89
N CYS A 538 -14.34 -25.86 -6.22
CA CYS A 538 -14.13 -24.51 -6.78
C CYS A 538 -13.24 -24.54 -8.03
N LEU A 539 -12.16 -25.31 -8.01
CA LEU A 539 -11.26 -25.47 -9.14
C LEU A 539 -11.99 -26.14 -10.32
N LEU A 540 -12.79 -27.18 -10.05
CA LEU A 540 -13.63 -27.83 -11.05
C LEU A 540 -14.63 -26.84 -11.70
N GLU A 541 -15.33 -26.02 -10.92
CA GLU A 541 -16.22 -24.98 -11.48
C GLU A 541 -15.44 -23.92 -12.27
N MET A 542 -14.27 -23.48 -11.79
CA MET A 542 -13.43 -22.50 -12.52
C MET A 542 -12.95 -23.00 -13.89
N VAL A 543 -12.66 -24.29 -14.06
CA VAL A 543 -12.10 -24.83 -15.33
C VAL A 543 -13.17 -25.37 -16.28
N THR A 544 -14.33 -25.81 -15.77
CA THR A 544 -15.44 -26.32 -16.59
C THR A 544 -16.51 -25.27 -16.88
N GLY A 545 -16.64 -24.24 -16.02
CA GLY A 545 -17.75 -23.29 -16.05
C GLY A 545 -19.09 -23.90 -15.61
N GLU A 546 -19.10 -25.17 -15.22
CA GLU A 546 -20.28 -25.91 -14.81
C GLU A 546 -20.32 -26.08 -13.30
N TYR A 547 -21.51 -25.92 -12.72
CA TYR A 547 -21.71 -26.14 -11.30
C TYR A 547 -21.52 -27.63 -10.97
N PRO A 548 -20.74 -27.99 -9.92
CA PRO A 548 -20.54 -29.38 -9.54
C PRO A 548 -21.88 -30.08 -9.25
N TYR A 549 -21.99 -31.34 -9.68
CA TYR A 549 -23.20 -32.15 -9.59
C TYR A 549 -24.48 -31.55 -10.24
N SER A 550 -24.35 -30.66 -11.23
CA SER A 550 -25.50 -30.07 -11.95
C SER A 550 -26.40 -31.08 -12.69
N GLU A 551 -25.95 -32.33 -12.87
CA GLU A 551 -26.79 -33.46 -13.30
C GLU A 551 -27.84 -33.89 -12.25
N CYS A 552 -27.63 -33.56 -10.97
CA CYS A 552 -28.50 -33.95 -9.87
C CYS A 552 -29.68 -32.98 -9.70
N LYS A 553 -30.88 -33.52 -9.50
CA LYS A 553 -32.12 -32.74 -9.39
C LYS A 553 -32.40 -32.21 -7.97
N ASN A 554 -31.64 -32.64 -6.97
CA ASN A 554 -31.75 -32.21 -5.57
C ASN A 554 -30.56 -32.68 -4.71
N ALA A 555 -30.39 -32.04 -3.55
CA ALA A 555 -29.36 -32.34 -2.57
C ALA A 555 -29.28 -33.81 -2.11
N ALA A 556 -30.40 -34.55 -2.09
CA ALA A 556 -30.39 -35.96 -1.67
C ALA A 556 -29.74 -36.88 -2.73
N GLN A 557 -29.77 -36.50 -4.01
CA GLN A 557 -29.03 -37.18 -5.07
C GLN A 557 -27.52 -36.87 -5.00
N ILE A 558 -27.18 -35.61 -4.69
CA ILE A 558 -25.79 -35.16 -4.49
C ILE A 558 -25.16 -35.89 -3.31
N TYR A 559 -25.80 -35.83 -2.14
CA TYR A 559 -25.41 -36.57 -0.93
C TYR A 559 -25.17 -38.06 -1.22
N LYS A 560 -26.09 -38.71 -1.96
CA LYS A 560 -25.92 -40.11 -2.35
C LYS A 560 -24.68 -40.31 -3.24
N LYS A 561 -24.44 -39.47 -4.26
CA LYS A 561 -23.22 -39.55 -5.10
C LYS A 561 -21.96 -39.37 -4.26
N VAL A 562 -21.90 -38.33 -3.42
CA VAL A 562 -20.75 -37.98 -2.56
C VAL A 562 -20.39 -39.13 -1.60
N ILE A 563 -21.35 -39.66 -0.84
CA ILE A 563 -21.11 -40.78 0.09
C ILE A 563 -20.75 -42.09 -0.65
N GLN A 564 -21.15 -42.24 -1.92
CA GLN A 564 -20.76 -43.36 -2.78
C GLN A 564 -19.44 -43.11 -3.54
N GLY A 565 -18.68 -42.06 -3.23
CA GLY A 565 -17.43 -41.71 -3.92
C GLY A 565 -17.59 -41.34 -5.40
N THR A 566 -18.84 -41.13 -5.85
CA THR A 566 -19.16 -40.82 -7.26
C THR A 566 -18.93 -39.34 -7.50
N ARG A 567 -17.88 -39.00 -8.26
CA ARG A 567 -17.50 -37.61 -8.60
C ARG A 567 -18.52 -36.95 -9.57
N PRO A 568 -18.52 -35.61 -9.71
CA PRO A 568 -19.39 -34.90 -10.66
C PRO A 568 -19.16 -35.30 -12.12
N GLU A 569 -20.22 -35.26 -12.94
CA GLU A 569 -20.10 -35.54 -14.39
C GLU A 569 -19.29 -34.48 -15.15
N SER A 570 -19.19 -33.25 -14.62
CA SER A 570 -18.32 -32.20 -15.16
C SER A 570 -16.83 -32.52 -15.07
N LEU A 571 -16.39 -33.40 -14.16
CA LEU A 571 -14.98 -33.79 -14.02
C LEU A 571 -14.44 -34.48 -15.30
N ALA A 572 -15.30 -35.23 -16.01
CA ALA A 572 -14.95 -35.87 -17.27
C ALA A 572 -14.74 -34.87 -18.45
N LYS A 573 -14.95 -33.57 -18.22
CA LYS A 573 -14.74 -32.49 -19.21
C LYS A 573 -13.41 -31.77 -19.02
N VAL A 574 -12.66 -32.07 -17.95
CA VAL A 574 -11.32 -31.52 -17.71
C VAL A 574 -10.33 -32.21 -18.66
N GLN A 575 -9.78 -31.43 -19.60
CA GLN A 575 -8.88 -31.95 -20.66
C GLN A 575 -7.39 -31.90 -20.29
N ASP A 576 -7.03 -31.09 -19.28
CA ASP A 576 -5.67 -30.88 -18.82
C ASP A 576 -5.35 -31.89 -17.71
N GLU A 577 -4.34 -32.73 -17.93
CA GLU A 577 -4.00 -33.83 -17.02
C GLU A 577 -3.44 -33.33 -15.68
N GLU A 578 -2.73 -32.20 -15.63
CA GLU A 578 -2.23 -31.64 -14.37
C GLU A 578 -3.37 -31.01 -13.55
N ILE A 579 -4.32 -30.34 -14.21
CA ILE A 579 -5.54 -29.83 -13.54
C ILE A 579 -6.38 -31.00 -13.03
N LEU A 580 -6.51 -32.07 -13.81
CA LEU A 580 -7.27 -33.26 -13.42
C LEU A 580 -6.64 -33.97 -12.22
N ASP A 581 -5.31 -34.15 -12.19
CA ASP A 581 -4.61 -34.72 -11.04
C ASP A 581 -4.74 -33.83 -9.79
N LEU A 582 -4.58 -32.51 -9.95
CA LEU A 582 -4.78 -31.54 -8.87
C LEU A 582 -6.19 -31.61 -8.26
N ILE A 583 -7.24 -31.68 -9.09
CA ILE A 583 -8.62 -31.86 -8.62
C ILE A 583 -8.77 -33.23 -7.94
N ASN A 584 -8.18 -34.30 -8.48
CA ASN A 584 -8.24 -35.63 -7.87
C ASN A 584 -7.58 -35.65 -6.48
N ASN A 585 -6.40 -35.04 -6.31
CA ASN A 585 -5.71 -34.91 -5.02
C ASN A 585 -6.53 -34.12 -3.98
N CYS A 586 -7.32 -33.13 -4.42
CA CYS A 586 -8.29 -32.43 -3.58
C CYS A 586 -9.56 -33.26 -3.27
N LEU A 587 -10.01 -34.13 -4.18
CA LEU A 587 -11.23 -34.94 -4.03
C LEU A 587 -10.99 -36.37 -3.51
N SER A 588 -9.77 -36.66 -3.03
CA SER A 588 -9.41 -37.93 -2.38
C SER A 588 -10.11 -38.16 -1.03
N PRO A 589 -10.14 -39.42 -0.54
CA PRO A 589 -10.53 -39.74 0.84
C PRO A 589 -9.72 -38.94 1.87
N GLU A 590 -10.30 -38.62 3.02
CA GLU A 590 -9.71 -37.72 4.04
C GLU A 590 -8.26 -38.09 4.44
N ASN A 591 -7.97 -39.39 4.56
CA ASN A 591 -6.64 -39.91 4.90
C ASN A 591 -5.57 -39.67 3.79
N GLU A 592 -5.99 -39.65 2.53
CA GLU A 592 -5.14 -39.50 1.33
C GLU A 592 -5.14 -38.08 0.76
N ARG A 593 -6.18 -37.29 1.05
CA ARG A 593 -6.34 -35.90 0.58
C ARG A 593 -5.20 -35.02 1.12
N TYR A 594 -4.62 -34.23 0.23
CA TYR A 594 -3.47 -33.37 0.53
C TYR A 594 -3.86 -32.17 1.43
N THR A 595 -2.88 -31.57 2.11
CA THR A 595 -3.04 -30.29 2.82
C THR A 595 -2.87 -29.10 1.86
N ALA A 596 -3.19 -27.88 2.30
CA ALA A 596 -3.06 -26.68 1.45
C ALA A 596 -1.60 -26.43 1.02
N GLU A 597 -0.62 -26.74 1.87
CA GLU A 597 0.83 -26.62 1.60
C GLU A 597 1.30 -27.65 0.57
N GLN A 598 0.75 -28.87 0.61
CA GLN A 598 1.03 -29.91 -0.38
C GLN A 598 0.40 -29.58 -1.74
N ILE A 599 -0.83 -29.06 -1.74
CA ILE A 599 -1.52 -28.62 -2.94
C ILE A 599 -0.82 -27.42 -3.60
N VAL A 600 -0.36 -26.41 -2.85
CA VAL A 600 0.23 -25.19 -3.45
C VAL A 600 1.57 -25.40 -4.16
N VAL A 601 2.25 -26.53 -3.92
CA VAL A 601 3.51 -26.91 -4.60
C VAL A 601 3.32 -27.87 -5.79
N HIS A 602 2.08 -28.27 -6.09
CA HIS A 602 1.74 -29.14 -7.23
C HIS A 602 2.22 -28.56 -8.58
N PRO A 603 2.68 -29.37 -9.56
CA PRO A 603 3.17 -28.92 -10.86
C PRO A 603 2.33 -27.82 -11.52
N PHE A 604 1.03 -28.02 -11.67
CA PHE A 604 0.10 -27.02 -12.21
C PHE A 604 0.18 -25.66 -11.50
N LEU A 605 0.42 -25.61 -10.18
CA LEU A 605 0.48 -24.38 -9.41
C LEU A 605 1.90 -23.81 -9.24
N THR A 606 2.91 -24.45 -9.82
CA THR A 606 4.26 -23.88 -9.87
C THR A 606 4.30 -22.59 -10.72
N VAL A 607 5.18 -21.67 -10.32
CA VAL A 607 5.45 -20.43 -11.06
C VAL A 607 6.66 -20.67 -11.93
N GLU A 608 6.42 -20.75 -13.24
CA GLU A 608 7.49 -20.70 -14.23
C GLU A 608 8.17 -19.32 -14.18
N PRO A 609 9.51 -19.26 -14.05
CA PRO A 609 10.25 -18.02 -14.29
C PRO A 609 10.15 -17.62 -15.76
N GLU A 610 9.93 -16.34 -16.05
CA GLU A 610 10.06 -15.82 -17.41
C GLU A 610 11.41 -15.12 -17.56
N VAL A 611 12.21 -15.50 -18.57
CA VAL A 611 13.48 -14.82 -18.87
C VAL A 611 13.25 -13.79 -19.98
N VAL A 612 13.58 -12.53 -19.69
CA VAL A 612 13.33 -11.37 -20.54
C VAL A 612 14.65 -10.68 -20.88
N LEU A 613 14.84 -10.30 -22.14
CA LEU A 613 15.93 -9.41 -22.56
C LEU A 613 15.49 -7.96 -22.32
N ILE A 614 16.19 -7.22 -21.45
CA ILE A 614 15.95 -5.79 -21.22
C ILE A 614 16.65 -4.97 -22.29
N ALA A 615 17.94 -5.24 -22.52
CA ALA A 615 18.79 -4.47 -23.42
C ALA A 615 19.91 -5.32 -24.01
N ALA A 616 20.43 -4.88 -25.16
CA ALA A 616 21.64 -5.41 -25.79
C ALA A 616 22.46 -4.22 -26.33
N ASP A 617 23.78 -4.38 -26.42
CA ASP A 617 24.64 -3.48 -27.19
C ASP A 617 24.39 -3.61 -28.70
N GLU A 618 24.85 -2.63 -29.48
CA GLU A 618 24.73 -2.61 -30.96
C GLU A 618 25.26 -3.90 -31.62
N ARG A 619 26.28 -4.51 -31.03
CA ARG A 619 26.94 -5.73 -31.54
C ARG A 619 26.36 -7.03 -30.97
N ARG A 620 25.35 -6.94 -30.09
CA ARG A 620 24.70 -8.06 -29.38
C ARG A 620 25.71 -8.97 -28.63
N THR A 621 26.85 -8.42 -28.18
CA THR A 621 27.90 -9.10 -27.41
C THR A 621 27.65 -9.08 -25.89
N HIS A 622 26.89 -8.09 -25.41
CA HIS A 622 26.58 -7.82 -24.00
C HIS A 622 25.06 -7.65 -23.85
N LEU A 623 24.43 -8.60 -23.16
CA LEU A 623 22.98 -8.66 -22.97
C LEU A 623 22.63 -8.40 -21.50
N LYS A 624 21.70 -7.48 -21.21
CA LYS A 624 21.13 -7.29 -19.87
C LYS A 624 19.82 -8.07 -19.80
N LEU A 625 19.85 -9.21 -19.12
CA LEU A 625 18.75 -10.17 -18.98
C LEU A 625 18.04 -10.01 -17.62
N GLN A 626 16.79 -10.46 -17.53
CA GLN A 626 16.03 -10.51 -16.27
C GLN A 626 15.22 -11.80 -16.13
N VAL A 627 15.34 -12.48 -15.00
CA VAL A 627 14.40 -13.54 -14.58
C VAL A 627 13.27 -12.89 -13.78
N VAL A 628 12.01 -13.16 -14.15
CA VAL A 628 10.81 -12.61 -13.49
C VAL A 628 9.87 -13.74 -13.08
N PHE A 629 9.61 -13.89 -11.79
CA PHE A 629 8.65 -14.88 -11.27
C PHE A 629 7.23 -14.29 -11.25
N LYS A 630 6.54 -14.31 -12.40
CA LYS A 630 5.22 -13.66 -12.55
C LYS A 630 4.19 -14.25 -11.58
N GLY A 631 3.73 -13.43 -10.63
CA GLY A 631 2.84 -13.84 -9.56
C GLY A 631 3.55 -14.39 -8.30
N MET A 632 4.84 -14.11 -8.14
CA MET A 632 5.48 -14.01 -6.83
C MET A 632 5.88 -12.55 -6.62
N ASP A 633 5.64 -12.06 -5.41
CA ASP A 633 5.84 -10.66 -5.07
C ASP A 633 7.36 -10.39 -4.94
N ASN A 634 7.85 -9.34 -5.60
CA ASN A 634 9.23 -8.81 -5.58
C ASN A 634 10.40 -9.72 -6.04
N LEU A 635 10.19 -11.00 -6.35
CA LEU A 635 11.28 -11.86 -6.84
C LEU A 635 11.55 -11.66 -8.35
N SER A 636 12.54 -10.83 -8.67
CA SER A 636 13.12 -10.74 -10.02
C SER A 636 14.62 -10.42 -9.99
N VAL A 637 15.38 -11.00 -10.91
CA VAL A 637 16.85 -10.97 -10.92
C VAL A 637 17.32 -10.39 -12.25
N LYS A 638 17.99 -9.24 -12.23
CA LYS A 638 18.63 -8.63 -13.41
C LYS A 638 20.13 -8.98 -13.42
N PHE A 639 20.67 -9.29 -14.59
CA PHE A 639 22.08 -9.67 -14.75
C PHE A 639 22.61 -9.38 -16.16
N ASP A 640 23.92 -9.16 -16.28
CA ASP A 640 24.61 -8.98 -17.55
C ASP A 640 25.27 -10.29 -18.01
N PHE A 641 25.07 -10.63 -19.28
CA PHE A 641 25.52 -11.86 -19.93
C PHE A 641 26.37 -11.53 -21.17
N LYS A 642 27.60 -12.05 -21.23
CA LYS A 642 28.57 -11.78 -22.30
C LYS A 642 28.62 -12.95 -23.28
N VAL A 643 28.06 -12.78 -24.47
CA VAL A 643 27.81 -13.86 -25.45
C VAL A 643 29.08 -14.61 -25.89
N GLU A 644 30.23 -13.96 -25.85
CA GLU A 644 31.54 -14.56 -26.20
C GLU A 644 32.28 -15.24 -25.04
N LYS A 645 31.84 -15.03 -23.78
CA LYS A 645 32.58 -15.47 -22.57
C LYS A 645 31.76 -16.25 -21.56
N ASP A 646 30.43 -16.20 -21.63
CA ASP A 646 29.52 -16.77 -20.63
C ASP A 646 28.66 -17.88 -21.24
N THR A 647 28.50 -19.01 -20.55
CA THR A 647 27.49 -20.03 -20.92
C THR A 647 26.24 -19.92 -20.07
N ALA A 648 25.09 -20.34 -20.62
CA ALA A 648 23.81 -20.33 -19.91
C ALA A 648 23.76 -21.36 -18.76
N GLU A 649 24.58 -22.41 -18.87
CA GLU A 649 24.76 -23.47 -17.89
C GLU A 649 25.55 -22.98 -16.67
N GLU A 650 26.66 -22.26 -16.89
CA GLU A 650 27.51 -21.72 -15.82
C GLU A 650 26.85 -20.55 -15.11
N VAL A 651 26.29 -19.58 -15.85
CA VAL A 651 25.67 -18.38 -15.25
C VAL A 651 24.46 -18.74 -14.37
N VAL A 652 23.62 -19.68 -14.80
CA VAL A 652 22.47 -20.12 -13.99
C VAL A 652 22.92 -20.99 -12.82
N LYS A 653 24.01 -21.76 -12.97
CA LYS A 653 24.61 -22.48 -11.84
C LYS A 653 25.17 -21.52 -10.79
N GLU A 654 25.93 -20.49 -11.18
CA GLU A 654 26.43 -19.47 -10.24
C GLU A 654 25.26 -18.80 -9.49
N MET A 655 24.15 -18.48 -10.16
CA MET A 655 22.96 -17.94 -9.50
C MET A 655 22.31 -18.89 -8.48
N ILE A 656 22.48 -20.21 -8.64
CA ILE A 656 21.96 -21.20 -7.68
C ILE A 656 22.94 -21.36 -6.50
N ASP A 657 24.24 -21.44 -6.79
CA ASP A 657 25.31 -21.54 -5.79
C ASP A 657 25.41 -20.25 -4.92
N GLU A 658 25.03 -19.08 -5.47
CA GLU A 658 24.87 -17.81 -4.76
C GLU A 658 23.44 -17.60 -4.17
N SER A 659 22.57 -18.61 -4.25
CA SER A 659 21.16 -18.60 -3.74
C SER A 659 20.22 -17.53 -4.32
N VAL A 660 20.59 -16.94 -5.45
CA VAL A 660 19.82 -15.93 -6.21
C VAL A 660 18.64 -16.59 -6.96
N LEU A 661 18.77 -17.85 -7.36
CA LEU A 661 17.72 -18.64 -8.03
C LEU A 661 17.52 -20.02 -7.36
N PRO A 662 16.28 -20.48 -7.13
CA PRO A 662 16.03 -21.84 -6.66
C PRO A 662 16.48 -22.91 -7.66
N GLN A 663 17.28 -23.89 -7.20
CA GLN A 663 17.86 -24.97 -8.02
C GLN A 663 16.86 -25.68 -8.95
N LYS A 664 15.61 -25.87 -8.49
CA LYS A 664 14.53 -26.50 -9.27
C LYS A 664 14.23 -25.85 -10.63
N TYR A 665 14.65 -24.59 -10.84
CA TYR A 665 14.43 -23.88 -12.11
C TYR A 665 15.64 -23.89 -13.05
N GLN A 666 16.76 -24.53 -12.69
CA GLN A 666 18.02 -24.51 -13.46
C GLN A 666 17.81 -24.83 -14.94
N GLN A 667 17.24 -26.00 -15.24
CA GLN A 667 17.07 -26.49 -16.61
C GLN A 667 16.17 -25.56 -17.45
N PHE A 668 15.13 -24.98 -16.85
CA PHE A 668 14.20 -24.07 -17.52
C PHE A 668 14.89 -22.75 -17.87
N ILE A 669 15.55 -22.10 -16.90
CA ILE A 669 16.17 -20.79 -17.09
C ILE A 669 17.35 -20.90 -18.07
N THR A 670 18.16 -21.95 -17.96
CA THR A 670 19.22 -22.25 -18.94
C THR A 670 18.64 -22.49 -20.35
N HIS A 671 17.50 -23.20 -20.49
CA HIS A 671 16.86 -23.38 -21.80
C HIS A 671 16.39 -22.05 -22.40
N GLU A 672 15.78 -21.18 -21.60
CA GLU A 672 15.26 -19.88 -22.05
C GLU A 672 16.36 -18.92 -22.47
N ILE A 673 17.47 -18.83 -21.71
CA ILE A 673 18.65 -18.06 -22.11
C ILE A 673 19.19 -18.62 -23.45
N ASN A 674 19.35 -19.94 -23.55
CA ASN A 674 19.74 -20.58 -24.80
C ASN A 674 18.74 -20.39 -25.94
N ARG A 675 17.44 -20.14 -25.69
CA ARG A 675 16.46 -19.75 -26.71
C ARG A 675 16.74 -18.33 -27.20
N ILE A 676 16.86 -17.36 -26.28
CA ILE A 676 17.17 -15.95 -26.59
C ILE A 676 18.47 -15.85 -27.43
N LEU A 677 19.53 -16.55 -27.02
CA LEU A 677 20.80 -16.59 -27.75
C LEU A 677 20.67 -17.19 -29.17
N ARG A 678 19.81 -18.21 -29.35
CA ARG A 678 19.55 -18.81 -30.67
C ARG A 678 18.76 -17.86 -31.57
N ASP A 679 17.82 -17.08 -31.03
CA ASP A 679 16.99 -16.18 -31.82
C ASP A 679 17.73 -14.89 -32.21
N LEU A 680 18.57 -14.34 -31.32
CA LEU A 680 19.50 -13.25 -31.65
C LEU A 680 20.47 -13.62 -32.79
N ASN A 681 20.92 -14.88 -32.83
CA ASN A 681 21.80 -15.45 -33.86
C ASN A 681 21.09 -15.89 -35.16
N LYS A 682 19.74 -15.82 -35.22
CA LYS A 682 19.00 -15.89 -36.48
C LYS A 682 18.87 -14.51 -37.10
N ALA A 683 18.44 -13.53 -36.30
CA ALA A 683 18.26 -12.15 -36.75
C ALA A 683 19.54 -11.58 -37.41
N SER A 684 20.73 -11.87 -36.86
CA SER A 684 22.02 -11.45 -37.44
C SER A 684 22.41 -12.14 -38.75
N LYS A 685 21.65 -13.12 -39.24
CA LYS A 685 21.88 -13.78 -40.55
C LYS A 685 20.89 -13.34 -41.63
N ASP A 686 19.73 -12.84 -41.24
CA ASP A 686 18.74 -12.31 -42.18
C ASP A 686 19.01 -10.82 -42.48
N ASP A 687 19.52 -10.05 -41.50
CA ASP A 687 19.89 -8.62 -41.60
C ASP A 687 20.91 -8.34 -42.74
N ASP A 688 21.78 -9.30 -43.10
CA ASP A 688 22.78 -9.19 -44.18
C ASP A 688 22.16 -9.21 -45.61
N SER A 689 20.81 -9.24 -45.72
CA SER A 689 20.12 -9.46 -46.99
C SER A 689 18.76 -8.78 -47.20
N ASN A 690 18.46 -7.64 -46.55
CA ASN A 690 17.63 -6.55 -47.11
C ASN A 690 17.49 -5.33 -46.18
N ASP A 691 17.77 -4.13 -46.71
CA ASP A 691 17.31 -2.85 -46.13
C ASP A 691 15.79 -2.68 -46.34
N GLU A 692 14.95 -3.19 -45.42
CA GLU A 692 13.56 -2.71 -45.33
C GLU A 692 12.99 -2.70 -43.90
N ILE A 693 12.61 -1.50 -43.45
CA ILE A 693 12.29 -1.16 -42.05
C ILE A 693 11.12 -2.00 -41.50
N ARG A 694 11.34 -2.68 -40.36
CA ARG A 694 10.26 -3.28 -39.56
C ARG A 694 10.38 -2.94 -38.07
N HIS A 695 9.45 -2.11 -37.59
CA HIS A 695 9.22 -1.93 -36.16
C HIS A 695 8.72 -3.24 -35.52
N TRP A 696 9.42 -3.73 -34.51
CA TRP A 696 8.91 -4.80 -33.65
C TRP A 696 7.88 -4.25 -32.68
N ASN A 697 6.64 -4.70 -32.83
CA ASN A 697 5.54 -4.44 -31.91
C ASN A 697 4.67 -5.70 -31.78
N SER A 698 4.12 -5.91 -30.58
CA SER A 698 3.01 -6.82 -30.25
C SER A 698 3.26 -8.35 -30.15
N LEU A 699 2.90 -8.86 -28.95
CA LEU A 699 2.11 -10.07 -28.67
C LEU A 699 2.60 -11.48 -29.08
N PRO A 700 2.72 -12.42 -28.12
CA PRO A 700 2.69 -13.87 -28.36
C PRO A 700 1.28 -14.46 -28.20
N GLY A 701 0.78 -15.29 -29.14
CA GLY A 701 -0.49 -15.99 -28.87
C GLY A 701 -1.29 -16.71 -29.97
N THR A 702 -0.68 -17.45 -30.92
CA THR A 702 -1.41 -18.55 -31.61
C THR A 702 -0.45 -19.57 -32.25
N PRO A 703 -0.56 -20.89 -31.96
CA PRO A 703 0.21 -21.93 -32.64
C PRO A 703 -0.45 -22.39 -33.97
N PRO A 704 0.32 -22.96 -34.92
CA PRO A 704 -0.18 -23.37 -36.23
C PRO A 704 -0.79 -24.79 -36.26
N PHE A 705 -1.75 -25.00 -37.16
CA PHE A 705 -2.15 -26.35 -37.62
C PHE A 705 -1.51 -26.66 -38.99
N PRO A 706 -1.15 -27.93 -39.27
CA PRO A 706 -0.50 -28.31 -40.52
C PRO A 706 -1.50 -28.45 -41.68
N GLY A 707 -1.09 -28.04 -42.88
CA GLY A 707 -1.75 -28.45 -44.13
C GLY A 707 -1.38 -29.89 -44.52
N GLY A 708 -2.12 -30.57 -45.39
CA GLY A 708 -3.34 -30.18 -46.11
C GLY A 708 -3.59 -31.15 -47.28
N ILE A 709 -4.66 -30.97 -48.05
CA ILE A 709 -4.88 -31.53 -49.40
C ILE A 709 -6.16 -30.90 -49.99
N SER A 710 -6.18 -30.70 -51.31
CA SER A 710 -7.39 -30.41 -52.09
C SER A 710 -7.36 -31.31 -53.34
N PRO A 711 -8.50 -31.80 -53.86
CA PRO A 711 -9.05 -31.14 -55.06
C PRO A 711 -10.59 -31.20 -55.25
N HIS A 712 -11.03 -30.50 -56.31
CA HIS A 712 -12.30 -30.62 -57.08
C HIS A 712 -13.58 -29.81 -56.69
N LEU A 713 -13.95 -28.94 -57.64
CA LEU A 713 -15.29 -28.39 -57.97
C LEU A 713 -16.05 -29.39 -58.91
N PRO A 714 -17.31 -29.19 -59.39
CA PRO A 714 -18.17 -27.97 -59.45
C PRO A 714 -19.69 -28.28 -59.15
N PRO A 715 -20.73 -27.64 -59.74
CA PRO A 715 -21.16 -26.22 -59.77
C PRO A 715 -22.63 -25.98 -59.27
N HIS A 716 -23.11 -24.72 -59.39
CA HIS A 716 -24.50 -24.21 -59.23
C HIS A 716 -25.02 -24.02 -57.79
N ASN A 717 -25.86 -23.01 -57.46
CA ASN A 717 -26.48 -21.95 -58.27
C ASN A 717 -26.54 -20.59 -57.52
N SER A 718 -26.66 -19.48 -58.27
CA SER A 718 -26.84 -18.09 -57.79
C SER A 718 -28.29 -17.61 -58.06
N PRO A 719 -28.72 -16.35 -57.79
CA PRO A 719 -28.01 -15.20 -57.18
C PRO A 719 -28.80 -14.42 -56.09
N GLY A 720 -28.14 -13.43 -55.48
CA GLY A 720 -28.76 -12.33 -54.72
C GLY A 720 -27.73 -11.22 -54.49
N SER A 721 -27.96 -10.02 -55.04
CA SER A 721 -26.91 -9.00 -55.17
C SER A 721 -27.45 -7.57 -55.32
N PHE A 722 -26.56 -6.59 -55.12
CA PHE A 722 -26.78 -5.13 -55.06
C PHE A 722 -27.47 -4.65 -53.77
N ALA A 723 -26.87 -3.83 -52.89
CA ALA A 723 -26.09 -2.59 -53.01
C ALA A 723 -26.96 -1.31 -53.03
N LEU A 724 -26.55 -0.30 -52.26
CA LEU A 724 -27.18 1.02 -52.17
C LEU A 724 -26.16 2.13 -52.53
N PRO A 725 -26.55 3.21 -53.25
CA PRO A 725 -25.63 4.20 -53.80
C PRO A 725 -25.51 5.51 -52.99
N LEU A 726 -24.76 6.46 -53.56
CA LEU A 726 -24.35 7.77 -53.03
C LEU A 726 -25.34 8.92 -53.38
N THR A 727 -24.92 10.15 -53.00
CA THR A 727 -25.29 11.51 -53.51
C THR A 727 -26.45 12.24 -52.80
N LEU A 728 -26.17 13.41 -52.18
CA LEU A 728 -26.33 14.82 -52.65
C LEU A 728 -27.78 15.35 -52.42
N ASP A 729 -28.06 16.64 -52.18
CA ASP A 729 -27.23 17.86 -52.22
C ASP A 729 -27.78 18.99 -51.28
N ARG A 730 -26.95 20.03 -51.01
CA ARG A 730 -27.21 21.51 -50.92
C ARG A 730 -28.56 22.15 -50.46
N ASP A 731 -28.65 23.43 -50.03
CA ASP A 731 -27.68 24.56 -49.99
C ASP A 731 -28.05 25.68 -48.96
N ASN A 732 -27.20 26.73 -48.92
CA ASN A 732 -27.42 28.14 -48.55
C ASN A 732 -27.03 28.71 -47.16
N SER A 733 -26.21 29.76 -47.23
CA SER A 733 -25.94 30.81 -46.24
C SER A 733 -25.86 32.17 -46.97
N PRO A 734 -25.88 33.32 -46.26
CA PRO A 734 -24.79 34.31 -46.42
C PRO A 734 -24.27 34.79 -45.04
N ASN A 735 -22.95 34.95 -44.81
CA ASN A 735 -22.01 35.98 -45.31
C ASN A 735 -22.33 37.41 -44.84
N SER A 736 -21.38 38.26 -44.42
CA SER A 736 -19.91 38.17 -44.27
C SER A 736 -19.46 39.11 -43.11
N THR A 737 -18.21 39.35 -42.68
CA THR A 737 -16.80 39.27 -43.18
C THR A 737 -15.91 39.51 -41.90
N SER A 738 -14.56 39.51 -41.76
CA SER A 738 -13.29 39.18 -42.47
C SER A 738 -12.14 39.60 -41.50
N SER A 739 -10.88 39.15 -41.51
CA SER A 739 -10.13 38.01 -42.07
C SER A 739 -8.68 38.14 -41.54
N GLY A 740 -8.05 37.13 -40.94
CA GLY A 740 -7.09 36.23 -41.63
C GLY A 740 -5.61 36.64 -41.40
N PRO A 741 -4.61 35.81 -41.76
CA PRO A 741 -4.65 34.44 -42.27
C PRO A 741 -4.12 33.39 -41.27
N VAL A 742 -4.31 32.10 -41.59
CA VAL A 742 -3.63 30.97 -40.94
C VAL A 742 -2.97 30.12 -42.03
N THR A 743 -1.74 29.67 -41.80
CA THR A 743 -1.00 28.75 -42.68
C THR A 743 -0.94 27.36 -42.08
N SER A 744 -1.13 26.33 -42.90
CA SER A 744 -1.05 24.92 -42.51
C SER A 744 0.40 24.43 -42.46
N ASP A 745 0.83 23.85 -41.34
CA ASP A 745 1.75 22.70 -41.31
C ASP A 745 1.84 22.09 -39.90
N SER A 746 1.34 20.86 -39.72
CA SER A 746 1.53 20.09 -38.48
C SER A 746 1.28 18.58 -38.66
N LEU A 747 1.89 17.98 -39.69
CA LEU A 747 2.12 16.53 -39.73
C LEU A 747 3.60 16.25 -39.47
N ARG A 748 3.87 15.35 -38.50
CA ARG A 748 5.19 14.72 -38.22
C ARG A 748 6.37 15.66 -37.86
N ARG A 749 6.47 15.94 -36.57
CA ARG A 749 7.69 15.65 -35.77
C ARG A 749 7.22 14.75 -34.61
N THR A 750 7.77 13.58 -34.26
CA THR A 750 9.17 13.13 -34.20
C THR A 750 10.05 14.15 -33.49
N GLN A 751 9.89 14.27 -32.18
CA GLN A 751 10.96 14.77 -31.32
C GLN A 751 12.07 13.73 -31.27
N GLU A 752 13.30 14.16 -31.54
CA GLU A 752 14.50 13.40 -31.24
C GLU A 752 14.63 13.25 -29.72
N TRP A 753 14.77 12.01 -29.22
CA TRP A 753 15.25 11.80 -27.86
C TRP A 753 16.76 12.03 -27.86
N GLN A 754 17.22 13.02 -27.09
CA GLN A 754 18.64 13.32 -26.93
C GLN A 754 19.28 12.21 -26.08
N ALA A 755 20.35 11.61 -26.59
CA ALA A 755 20.99 10.45 -25.99
C ALA A 755 22.00 10.84 -24.90
N GLU A 756 21.52 11.37 -23.77
CA GLU A 756 22.37 11.75 -22.62
C GLU A 756 22.03 11.03 -21.29
N GLU A 757 20.91 10.32 -21.18
CA GLU A 757 20.60 9.47 -20.02
C GLU A 757 21.19 8.05 -20.16
N LEU A 758 22.51 7.91 -20.03
CA LEU A 758 23.19 6.60 -20.08
C LEU A 758 24.41 6.47 -19.15
N GLU A 759 24.30 6.98 -17.92
CA GLU A 759 25.32 6.86 -16.87
C GLU A 759 24.80 6.10 -15.63
N ASP A 760 24.53 4.79 -15.79
CA ASP A 760 24.50 3.84 -14.66
C ASP A 760 25.91 3.84 -14.01
N ILE A 761 26.12 4.57 -12.90
CA ILE A 761 27.33 4.45 -12.09
C ILE A 761 26.98 4.35 -10.60
N LEU A 762 27.62 3.38 -9.94
CA LEU A 762 27.81 3.38 -8.48
C LEU A 762 28.46 4.69 -8.04
N PRO A 763 28.26 5.18 -6.80
CA PRO A 763 28.98 6.35 -6.30
C PRO A 763 30.49 6.11 -6.44
N LEU A 764 31.15 6.95 -7.23
CA LEU A 764 32.54 6.78 -7.68
C LEU A 764 33.50 7.16 -6.55
N LYS A 765 33.53 6.32 -5.53
CA LYS A 765 34.35 6.47 -4.32
C LYS A 765 35.80 6.13 -4.69
N ASP A 766 36.62 7.16 -4.86
CA ASP A 766 38.07 7.00 -5.04
C ASP A 766 38.68 6.43 -3.76
N TYR A 767 38.80 5.10 -3.72
CA TYR A 767 39.44 4.41 -2.60
C TYR A 767 40.97 4.58 -2.67
N PRO A 768 41.63 5.03 -1.57
CA PRO A 768 43.09 4.98 -1.45
C PRO A 768 43.65 3.55 -1.54
N ASN A 769 44.89 3.40 -2.01
CA ASN A 769 45.55 2.08 -2.06
C ASN A 769 45.71 1.46 -0.66
N GLU A 770 45.84 2.28 0.38
CA GLU A 770 46.00 1.86 1.79
C GLU A 770 44.71 1.31 2.43
N THR A 771 43.55 1.41 1.76
CA THR A 771 42.29 0.90 2.31
C THR A 771 42.31 -0.64 2.42
N PRO A 772 41.89 -1.22 3.57
CA PRO A 772 41.79 -2.66 3.74
C PRO A 772 40.84 -3.30 2.72
N ILE A 773 41.21 -4.50 2.23
CA ILE A 773 40.39 -5.25 1.28
C ILE A 773 39.00 -5.60 1.84
N GLU A 774 38.88 -5.72 3.17
CA GLU A 774 37.64 -6.10 3.86
C GLU A 774 36.55 -5.03 3.71
N ASP A 775 36.93 -3.76 3.86
CA ASP A 775 36.01 -2.62 3.77
C ASP A 775 35.52 -2.45 2.32
N PHE A 776 36.43 -2.58 1.35
CA PHE A 776 36.11 -2.55 -0.07
C PHE A 776 35.16 -3.67 -0.49
N VAL A 777 35.44 -4.90 -0.06
CA VAL A 777 34.60 -6.07 -0.35
C VAL A 777 33.24 -5.95 0.33
N HIS A 778 33.18 -5.44 1.57
CA HIS A 778 31.92 -5.24 2.28
C HIS A 778 31.05 -4.17 1.61
N GLU A 779 31.62 -3.01 1.27
CA GLU A 779 30.89 -1.96 0.54
C GLU A 779 30.45 -2.43 -0.85
N THR A 780 31.29 -3.19 -1.57
CA THR A 780 30.93 -3.77 -2.89
C THR A 780 29.80 -4.80 -2.77
N ALA A 781 29.79 -5.63 -1.72
CA ALA A 781 28.72 -6.59 -1.48
C ALA A 781 27.40 -5.90 -1.12
N VAL A 782 27.44 -4.89 -0.25
CA VAL A 782 26.25 -4.07 0.10
C VAL A 782 25.71 -3.33 -1.13
N ALA A 783 26.58 -2.69 -1.91
CA ALA A 783 26.22 -1.98 -3.14
C ALA A 783 25.67 -2.91 -4.26
N THR A 784 25.87 -4.23 -4.14
CA THR A 784 25.32 -5.24 -5.05
C THR A 784 24.22 -6.10 -4.41
N ASN A 785 23.65 -5.67 -3.28
CA ASN A 785 22.57 -6.34 -2.53
C ASN A 785 22.89 -7.79 -2.13
N ARG A 786 24.11 -8.06 -1.64
CA ARG A 786 24.54 -9.40 -1.21
C ARG A 786 24.76 -9.47 0.30
N ASP A 787 24.59 -10.67 0.85
CA ASP A 787 24.64 -10.92 2.28
C ASP A 787 26.04 -10.69 2.91
N PRO A 788 26.15 -10.18 4.14
CA PRO A 788 27.42 -10.04 4.87
C PRO A 788 28.25 -11.33 4.99
N GLU A 789 27.66 -12.53 4.92
CA GLU A 789 28.42 -13.79 4.89
C GLU A 789 29.15 -13.99 3.54
N LYS A 790 28.58 -13.53 2.43
CA LYS A 790 29.24 -13.56 1.12
C LYS A 790 30.38 -12.54 1.01
N ALA A 791 30.24 -11.38 1.66
CA ALA A 791 31.36 -10.44 1.83
C ALA A 791 32.54 -11.13 2.56
N LYS A 792 32.26 -11.89 3.63
CA LYS A 792 33.31 -12.67 4.32
C LYS A 792 33.90 -13.76 3.45
N GLU A 793 33.11 -14.44 2.61
CA GLU A 793 33.59 -15.48 1.69
C GLU A 793 34.63 -14.90 0.71
N TRP A 794 34.34 -13.76 0.06
CA TRP A 794 35.27 -13.16 -0.89
C TRP A 794 36.50 -12.57 -0.20
N THR A 795 36.33 -11.87 0.93
CA THR A 795 37.44 -11.39 1.76
C THR A 795 38.36 -12.53 2.17
N THR A 796 37.80 -13.69 2.51
CA THR A 796 38.58 -14.89 2.85
C THR A 796 39.37 -15.39 1.64
N LYS A 797 38.76 -15.48 0.45
CA LYS A 797 39.42 -15.91 -0.78
C LYS A 797 40.55 -14.97 -1.23
N LEU A 798 40.35 -13.66 -1.12
CA LEU A 798 41.35 -12.63 -1.42
C LEU A 798 42.55 -12.73 -0.45
N LYS A 799 42.29 -12.81 0.86
CA LYS A 799 43.32 -12.99 1.89
C LYS A 799 44.11 -14.30 1.77
N HIS A 800 43.54 -15.35 1.16
CA HIS A 800 44.27 -16.61 0.89
C HIS A 800 45.28 -16.49 -0.26
N GLN A 801 45.27 -15.38 -1.01
CA GLN A 801 46.25 -15.04 -2.05
C GLN A 801 47.13 -13.84 -1.63
N ASP A 802 47.25 -13.59 -0.31
CA ASP A 802 47.96 -12.45 0.29
C ASP A 802 47.49 -11.04 -0.16
N ILE A 803 46.31 -10.93 -0.78
CA ILE A 803 45.68 -9.64 -1.15
C ILE A 803 45.04 -9.04 0.11
N MET A 804 45.63 -7.97 0.65
CA MET A 804 45.26 -7.39 1.95
C MET A 804 44.69 -5.97 1.84
N THR A 805 45.03 -5.26 0.77
CA THR A 805 44.66 -3.86 0.50
C THR A 805 44.10 -3.68 -0.91
N ILE A 806 43.54 -2.51 -1.18
CA ILE A 806 43.13 -2.13 -2.54
C ILE A 806 44.33 -1.89 -3.46
N GLY A 807 45.49 -1.51 -2.93
CA GLY A 807 46.75 -1.49 -3.69
C GLY A 807 47.06 -2.86 -4.28
N ASP A 808 47.10 -3.89 -3.44
CA ASP A 808 47.36 -5.28 -3.85
C ASP A 808 46.35 -5.76 -4.90
N LEU A 809 45.08 -5.34 -4.79
CA LEU A 809 44.00 -5.67 -5.74
C LEU A 809 44.13 -4.94 -7.09
N ARG A 810 44.72 -3.73 -7.12
CA ARG A 810 44.94 -2.93 -8.34
C ARG A 810 46.12 -3.42 -9.17
N ASP A 811 47.11 -4.04 -8.53
CA ASP A 811 48.34 -4.52 -9.20
C ASP A 811 48.15 -5.90 -9.89
N LEU A 812 46.99 -6.55 -9.72
CA LEU A 812 46.64 -7.85 -10.33
C LEU A 812 46.40 -7.77 -11.85
N LEU A 813 47.09 -8.62 -12.61
CA LEU A 813 46.86 -8.80 -14.05
C LEU A 813 45.60 -9.63 -14.31
N GLU A 814 45.03 -9.55 -15.52
CA GLU A 814 43.79 -10.29 -15.87
C GLU A 814 43.87 -11.80 -15.63
N GLU A 815 45.07 -12.38 -15.73
CA GLU A 815 45.34 -13.80 -15.47
C GLU A 815 45.27 -14.14 -13.97
N ASP A 816 45.74 -13.25 -13.09
CA ASP A 816 45.73 -13.44 -11.62
C ASP A 816 44.30 -13.46 -11.07
N TRP A 817 43.40 -12.66 -11.64
CA TRP A 817 41.98 -12.62 -11.28
C TRP A 817 41.26 -13.97 -11.45
N ALA A 818 41.75 -14.86 -12.32
CA ALA A 818 41.24 -16.23 -12.44
C ALA A 818 41.75 -17.17 -11.34
N GLY A 819 42.90 -16.88 -10.73
CA GLY A 819 43.51 -17.69 -9.66
C GLY A 819 42.84 -17.55 -8.30
N ILE A 820 42.08 -16.48 -8.06
CA ILE A 820 41.50 -16.15 -6.74
C ILE A 820 40.35 -17.10 -6.33
N GLY A 821 39.71 -17.79 -7.28
CA GLY A 821 38.56 -18.68 -6.98
C GLY A 821 37.27 -17.94 -6.57
N LEU A 822 37.17 -16.66 -6.95
CA LEU A 822 35.94 -15.86 -6.87
C LEU A 822 34.98 -16.23 -8.01
N THR A 823 33.66 -16.16 -7.76
CA THR A 823 32.64 -16.33 -8.81
C THR A 823 32.75 -15.22 -9.86
N VAL A 824 32.28 -15.46 -11.08
CA VAL A 824 32.28 -14.44 -12.15
C VAL A 824 31.49 -13.20 -11.70
N PHE A 825 30.38 -13.39 -10.97
CA PHE A 825 29.63 -12.30 -10.35
C PHE A 825 30.35 -11.56 -9.20
N ALA A 826 31.25 -12.19 -8.45
CA ALA A 826 32.09 -11.52 -7.44
C ALA A 826 33.22 -10.72 -8.11
N SER A 827 33.95 -11.36 -9.03
CA SER A 827 35.03 -10.73 -9.80
C SER A 827 34.54 -9.54 -10.62
N ARG A 828 33.34 -9.61 -11.24
CA ARG A 828 32.72 -8.46 -11.94
C ARG A 828 32.33 -7.34 -10.99
N ALA A 829 31.75 -7.66 -9.82
CA ALA A 829 31.37 -6.63 -8.85
C ALA A 829 32.60 -5.85 -8.35
N LEU A 830 33.66 -6.57 -7.97
CA LEU A 830 34.91 -5.98 -7.51
C LEU A 830 35.62 -5.20 -8.62
N LYS A 831 35.77 -5.74 -9.84
CA LYS A 831 36.36 -4.99 -10.97
C LYS A 831 35.57 -3.73 -11.33
N ASN A 832 34.23 -3.77 -11.28
CA ASN A 832 33.40 -2.59 -11.57
C ASN A 832 33.57 -1.51 -10.49
N ALA A 833 33.59 -1.88 -9.21
CA ALA A 833 33.85 -0.97 -8.09
C ALA A 833 35.30 -0.43 -8.08
N LEU A 834 36.24 -1.14 -8.71
CA LEU A 834 37.67 -0.77 -8.74
C LEU A 834 38.08 0.12 -9.93
N TYR A 835 37.42 -0.04 -11.09
CA TYR A 835 37.88 0.51 -12.38
C TYR A 835 36.87 1.37 -13.16
N GLY A 836 35.62 1.48 -12.73
CA GLY A 836 34.65 2.40 -13.33
C GLY A 836 34.89 3.84 -12.88
N LYS A 837 35.51 4.76 -13.66
CA LYS A 837 35.95 4.70 -15.06
C LYS A 837 37.40 5.18 -15.19
N SER A 838 38.31 4.41 -15.80
CA SER A 838 39.53 4.98 -16.41
C SER A 838 40.06 4.18 -17.60
N LEU A 839 39.76 4.66 -18.81
CA LEU A 839 40.46 4.28 -20.06
C LEU A 839 40.72 5.53 -20.92
N ARG A 840 41.57 6.44 -20.43
CA ARG A 840 42.20 7.46 -21.30
C ARG A 840 43.40 6.82 -22.00
N SER A 841 43.29 6.61 -23.32
CA SER A 841 44.33 5.99 -24.13
C SER A 841 45.64 6.81 -24.15
N PRO A 842 46.82 6.17 -24.17
CA PRO A 842 48.10 6.88 -24.19
C PRO A 842 48.46 7.44 -25.58
N GLY A 843 48.76 8.74 -25.63
CA GLY A 843 49.70 9.35 -26.57
C GLY A 843 49.36 9.38 -28.07
N LEU A 844 48.99 10.56 -28.60
CA LEU A 844 49.05 10.86 -30.03
C LEU A 844 49.71 12.22 -30.33
N TYR A 845 50.89 12.14 -30.94
CA TYR A 845 51.54 13.15 -31.78
C TYR A 845 52.30 12.37 -32.88
N PRO A 846 52.67 12.95 -34.04
CA PRO A 846 52.56 14.35 -34.44
C PRO A 846 51.92 14.60 -35.83
N ARG A 847 51.55 15.86 -36.15
CA ARG A 847 51.99 16.55 -37.40
C ARG A 847 51.62 18.04 -37.52
N SER A 848 52.65 18.88 -37.48
CA SER A 848 52.98 20.00 -38.39
C SER A 848 51.93 21.00 -38.94
N MET A 849 52.33 22.29 -38.85
CA MET A 849 51.85 23.50 -39.56
C MET A 849 50.53 24.12 -39.06
N GLY A 850 50.47 25.43 -38.75
CA GLY A 850 51.56 26.42 -38.63
C GLY A 850 51.04 27.86 -38.54
N SER A 851 51.94 28.84 -38.30
CA SER A 851 51.74 30.32 -38.42
C SER A 851 50.60 30.97 -37.59
N SER A 852 50.78 32.07 -36.85
CA SER A 852 51.89 33.04 -36.69
C SER A 852 51.75 33.86 -35.40
N SER A 853 52.79 34.63 -35.04
CA SER A 853 52.76 35.90 -34.24
C SER A 853 51.92 35.93 -32.94
N ALA A 854 52.45 35.80 -31.72
CA ALA A 854 53.51 36.56 -31.02
C ALA A 854 53.04 37.85 -30.31
N ASN A 855 53.79 38.21 -29.25
CA ASN A 855 53.76 39.45 -28.45
C ASN A 855 52.64 39.61 -27.39
N ILE A 856 52.88 40.20 -26.21
CA ILE A 856 54.10 40.32 -25.35
C ILE A 856 53.66 40.83 -23.96
N SER A 857 54.46 40.59 -22.90
CA SER A 857 54.28 41.07 -21.49
C SER A 857 52.99 40.62 -20.79
N GLY A 858 52.91 40.44 -19.47
CA GLY A 858 53.87 40.58 -18.37
C GLY A 858 53.07 40.87 -17.08
N GLY A 859 53.50 40.56 -15.86
CA GLY A 859 54.74 39.94 -15.35
C GLY A 859 54.90 40.32 -13.87
N GLU A 860 55.50 39.44 -13.04
CA GLU A 860 55.87 39.65 -11.63
C GLU A 860 54.67 39.83 -10.64
N GLU A 861 54.43 38.90 -9.71
CA GLU A 861 55.01 38.72 -8.36
C GLU A 861 54.15 39.37 -7.24
N GLY A 862 53.96 38.77 -6.07
CA GLY A 862 54.34 37.43 -5.61
C GLY A 862 54.23 37.29 -4.08
N LEU A 863 54.03 36.06 -3.57
CA LEU A 863 54.37 35.56 -2.22
C LEU A 863 54.16 34.05 -2.13
#